data_AF-A0A353WTK8-F1
#
_entry.id   AF-A0A353WTK8-F1
#
_cell.length_a   1.000
_cell.length_b   1.000
_cell.length_c   1.000
_cell.angle_alpha   90.00
_cell.angle_beta   90.00
_cell.angle_gamma   90.00
#
_symmetry.space_group_name_H-M   'P 1'
#
loop_
_entity.id
_entity.type
_entity.pdbx_description
1 polymer ?
#
loop_
_entity_poly.entity_id
_entity_poly.type
_entity_poly.pdbx_seq_one_letter_code
_entity_poly.pdbx_strand_id
1 'polypeptide(L)'
;MLTKPILSTKLTPPRCFQTYFERKRLVKLLEANKTKIATFIIGGTGYGKSTLVSQWIKNKTSIWVSCDADMNNVESLLSYIVYAFIKNNLNSFPQTSILLSGQNKINKALLVNTFFTEVNTTKNQTYVVLDDFHLVNNPQITELLELYLKYPPKNIHLILITRHDPVLNFSKHRLNSVFHEIRMHHLNLTKTELKDYAKACFDLDLNKVQLTILMDKTEGWFLGVTQLLSLCSELNTPIIRHNSSAHSDQFNKYFSEEVIRHQSENSQKVLFICSLFYQFNEDLITYILVKIEPDFPMSEILGTLRNKTNFTIALDHSNQWLRFHHQFQEALLQYFKNHEYSNLRLRCLQFGGEWLMENGYYEDGIIKTLESGKHTLAIEQLHKIRYKLLNSDQYTRLRNLLVLFPDEIRNNNVELLLIKIILLENQLKHEALAESLKKLQLISTESKLSNQQLSETKVMQAVLLFYSGEYGECIRYIDKALTLLEPYAVSLTTFAYAYKAFALNALNKGDEAIEMLKIRLDAFHPSEHQNIVRTMTTKALVYAFHSDLNSIQSIVPRIIEISDKHRYYETLGMGLYLQLDIKYRRGEHNDLSELFKRSFSIRHLMRPVWYIYLAGIQVLISLKSKGKNLQKALHYLDSFCNELHAENITQLKNALLIEVALAQQNYEEALRLHAQTNYHLHFPIHYYFLPQVTELKLLLYTRSDNNLDEFFNVSKNLWIYAKEMSHQNLLLKLNILHAEAALIQGDKKEALSKMKNALKISRTTLDLTVYTEFSNRVYEILKLIPKTSSFYLSANHILSFFNVYPIKPKPGELAFKDRDVKILKLVSSGYTNAQIADALFLSPESVKKYLYDIFQNLGVKNRMNAVIKAKEIGVIQ
;
A
#
# COMPACT_ATOMS: atom_id res chain seq x y z
N MET A 1 12.94 -1.80 4.97
CA MET A 1 13.59 -0.66 4.30
C MET A 1 12.51 0.22 3.72
N LEU A 2 12.57 1.52 3.97
CA LEU A 2 11.64 2.52 3.43
C LEU A 2 11.84 2.62 1.92
N THR A 3 10.76 2.65 1.15
CA THR A 3 10.80 2.68 -0.34
C THR A 3 11.07 4.08 -0.89
N LYS A 4 10.88 5.14 -0.10
CA LYS A 4 11.22 6.52 -0.49
C LYS A 4 12.72 6.76 -0.32
N PRO A 5 13.43 7.31 -1.34
CA PRO A 5 14.78 7.81 -1.14
C PRO A 5 14.74 8.94 -0.11
N ILE A 6 15.55 8.80 0.95
CA ILE A 6 15.63 9.77 2.03
C ILE A 6 16.93 10.52 1.87
N LEU A 7 16.81 11.84 1.73
CA LEU A 7 17.95 12.73 1.69
C LEU A 7 18.57 12.79 3.08
N SER A 8 19.67 12.05 3.25
CA SER A 8 20.36 11.94 4.55
C SER A 8 20.86 13.29 5.08
N THR A 9 21.03 14.26 4.18
CA THR A 9 21.33 15.68 4.39
C THR A 9 20.23 16.44 5.13
N LYS A 10 18.97 16.04 5.00
CA LYS A 10 17.85 16.62 5.77
C LYS A 10 17.82 16.13 7.22
N LEU A 11 18.62 15.12 7.55
CA LEU A 11 18.62 14.44 8.86
C LEU A 11 19.80 14.82 9.76
N THR A 12 20.65 15.72 9.29
CA THR A 12 21.82 16.20 9.99
C THR A 12 21.52 17.58 10.57
N PRO A 13 21.86 17.83 11.85
CA PRO A 13 21.76 19.16 12.41
C PRO A 13 22.75 20.09 11.69
N PRO A 14 22.39 21.38 11.51
CA PRO A 14 23.25 22.35 10.85
C PRO A 14 24.60 22.46 11.61
N ARG A 15 25.71 22.30 10.87
CA ARG A 15 27.06 22.59 11.40
C ARG A 15 27.25 24.09 11.53
N CYS A 16 27.69 24.53 12.70
CA CYS A 16 28.01 25.93 12.95
C CYS A 16 29.44 26.21 12.46
N PHE A 17 29.62 27.18 11.55
CA PHE A 17 30.95 27.63 11.12
C PHE A 17 31.48 28.75 12.06
N GLN A 18 32.76 28.64 12.43
CA GLN A 18 33.60 29.60 13.17
C GLN A 18 33.14 30.08 14.56
N THR A 19 34.02 30.84 15.24
CA THR A 19 34.09 31.13 16.69
C THR A 19 32.72 31.20 17.35
N TYR A 20 32.46 30.20 18.19
CA TYR A 20 31.12 29.86 18.59
C TYR A 20 30.63 30.70 19.77
N PHE A 21 29.60 31.51 19.53
CA PHE A 21 28.96 32.27 20.61
C PHE A 21 27.81 31.51 21.26
N GLU A 22 28.06 31.02 22.47
CA GLU A 22 27.06 30.35 23.28
C GLU A 22 26.10 31.35 23.95
N ARG A 23 24.82 31.29 23.60
CA ARG A 23 23.75 32.01 24.31
C ARG A 23 23.36 31.29 25.60
N LYS A 24 24.21 31.37 26.62
CA LYS A 24 24.08 30.66 27.91
C LYS A 24 22.69 30.76 28.54
N ARG A 25 22.04 31.93 28.44
CA ARG A 25 20.67 32.16 28.92
C ARG A 25 19.66 31.23 28.27
N LEU A 26 19.70 31.10 26.94
CA LEU A 26 18.79 30.25 26.18
C LEU A 26 19.09 28.76 26.37
N VAL A 27 20.37 28.40 26.49
CA VAL A 27 20.79 27.02 26.82
C VAL A 27 20.25 26.60 28.19
N LYS A 28 20.37 27.47 29.21
CA LYS A 28 19.78 27.23 30.54
C LYS A 28 18.26 27.07 30.48
N LEU A 29 17.59 27.84 29.64
CA LEU A 29 16.14 27.79 29.46
C LEU A 29 15.68 26.46 28.81
N LEU A 30 16.41 25.97 27.81
CA LEU A 30 16.19 24.64 27.23
C LEU A 30 16.47 23.53 28.25
N GLU A 31 17.56 23.62 29.01
CA GLU A 31 17.93 22.61 30.00
C GLU A 31 16.93 22.52 31.15
N ALA A 32 16.40 23.66 31.63
CA ALA A 32 15.39 23.72 32.67
C ALA A 32 14.05 23.07 32.25
N ASN A 33 13.77 23.01 30.94
CA ASN A 33 12.52 22.49 30.39
C ASN A 33 12.68 21.15 29.65
N LYS A 34 13.83 20.48 29.78
CA LYS A 34 14.15 19.23 29.04
C LYS A 34 13.22 18.05 29.33
N THR A 35 12.51 18.08 30.46
CA THR A 35 11.56 17.04 30.90
C THR A 35 10.12 17.34 30.48
N LYS A 36 9.85 18.49 29.86
CA LYS A 36 8.54 18.79 29.25
C LYS A 36 8.28 17.86 28.07
N ILE A 37 7.03 17.80 27.63
CA ILE A 37 6.63 16.98 26.47
C ILE A 37 7.21 17.57 25.19
N ALA A 38 7.12 18.88 25.03
CA ALA A 38 7.69 19.57 23.88
C ALA A 38 8.29 20.93 24.24
N THR A 39 9.18 21.42 23.39
CA THR A 39 9.65 22.80 23.37
C THR A 39 9.40 23.40 21.99
N PHE A 40 8.64 24.49 21.93
CA PHE A 40 8.36 25.21 20.69
C PHE A 40 9.20 26.47 20.63
N ILE A 41 10.03 26.58 19.59
CA ILE A 41 10.90 27.73 19.35
C ILE A 41 10.36 28.47 18.14
N ILE A 42 9.68 29.57 18.44
CA ILE A 42 8.87 30.32 17.50
C ILE A 42 9.50 31.70 17.32
N GLY A 43 9.95 31.96 16.10
CA GLY A 43 10.49 33.26 15.77
C GLY A 43 10.81 33.34 14.30
N GLY A 44 10.94 34.57 13.80
CA GLY A 44 11.27 34.83 12.41
C GLY A 44 12.59 34.19 12.02
N THR A 45 12.98 34.32 10.77
CA THR A 45 14.28 33.80 10.36
C THR A 45 15.41 34.72 10.81
N GLY A 46 16.62 34.17 10.91
CA GLY A 46 17.80 34.90 11.40
C GLY A 46 17.93 35.01 12.93
N TYR A 47 16.98 34.54 13.73
CA TYR A 47 17.12 34.53 15.21
C TYR A 47 18.03 33.41 15.77
N GLY A 48 18.69 32.64 14.90
CA GLY A 48 19.59 31.54 15.29
C GLY A 48 18.90 30.36 15.97
N LYS A 49 17.62 30.10 15.67
CA LYS A 49 16.84 29.02 16.31
C LYS A 49 17.47 27.64 16.10
N SER A 50 17.75 27.27 14.86
CA SER A 50 18.35 25.99 14.48
C SER A 50 19.76 25.84 15.07
N THR A 51 20.55 26.92 15.08
CA THR A 51 21.88 26.99 15.72
C THR A 51 21.81 26.74 17.22
N LEU A 52 20.85 27.36 17.92
CA LEU A 52 20.63 27.17 19.36
C LEU A 52 20.29 25.71 19.69
N VAL A 53 19.41 25.08 18.91
CA VAL A 53 19.03 23.69 19.18
C VAL A 53 20.15 22.74 18.83
N SER A 54 20.80 22.92 17.68
CA SER A 54 21.99 22.15 17.26
C SER A 54 23.07 22.16 18.34
N GLN A 55 23.29 23.30 19.01
CA GLN A 55 24.16 23.41 20.19
C GLN A 55 23.76 22.44 21.29
N TRP A 56 22.50 22.58 21.71
CA TRP A 56 22.03 22.04 22.96
C TRP A 56 21.92 20.52 22.90
N ILE A 57 21.67 19.98 21.69
CA ILE A 57 21.55 18.55 21.44
C ILE A 57 22.89 17.86 21.13
N LYS A 58 24.00 18.58 20.93
CA LYS A 58 25.29 18.02 20.47
C LYS A 58 25.77 16.80 21.28
N ASN A 59 25.54 16.80 22.59
CA ASN A 59 25.92 15.72 23.50
C ASN A 59 24.69 14.94 24.03
N LYS A 60 23.56 14.99 23.31
CA LYS A 60 22.31 14.35 23.69
C LYS A 60 21.86 13.38 22.60
N THR A 61 21.25 12.27 23.00
CA THR A 61 20.59 11.35 22.07
C THR A 61 19.46 12.08 21.35
N SER A 62 19.61 12.31 20.06
CA SER A 62 18.68 13.12 19.29
C SER A 62 18.57 12.67 17.84
N ILE A 63 17.45 13.04 17.22
CA ILE A 63 17.28 13.00 15.77
C ILE A 63 16.94 14.39 15.28
N TRP A 64 17.38 14.71 14.07
CA TRP A 64 17.09 15.96 13.40
C TRP A 64 16.34 15.69 12.11
N VAL A 65 15.30 16.47 11.83
CA VAL A 65 14.59 16.47 10.55
C VAL A 65 14.38 17.92 10.14
N SER A 66 15.03 18.33 9.05
CA SER A 66 14.79 19.63 8.41
C SER A 66 13.58 19.50 7.48
N CYS A 67 12.45 20.08 7.88
CA CYS A 67 11.20 20.02 7.14
C CYS A 67 11.24 20.91 5.89
N ASP A 68 10.49 20.50 4.88
CA ASP A 68 10.26 21.25 3.65
C ASP A 68 8.88 20.93 3.05
N ALA A 69 8.59 21.48 1.88
CA ALA A 69 7.33 21.29 1.18
C ALA A 69 7.06 19.83 0.75
N ASP A 70 8.10 19.01 0.54
CA ASP A 70 7.94 17.60 0.13
C ASP A 70 7.49 16.71 1.29
N MET A 71 7.68 17.19 2.51
CA MET A 71 7.19 16.57 3.74
C MET A 71 5.75 16.97 4.08
N ASN A 72 5.02 17.61 3.17
CA ASN A 72 3.65 18.09 3.40
C ASN A 72 2.57 16.98 3.35
N ASN A 73 2.91 15.76 3.73
CA ASN A 73 2.00 14.64 4.00
C ASN A 73 2.58 13.72 5.09
N VAL A 74 1.69 13.04 5.81
CA VAL A 74 2.04 12.20 6.98
C VAL A 74 3.04 11.11 6.62
N GLU A 75 2.85 10.44 5.49
CA GLU A 75 3.70 9.34 5.04
C GLU A 75 5.14 9.79 4.75
N SER A 76 5.31 10.95 4.08
CA SER A 76 6.63 11.55 3.84
C SER A 76 7.31 11.94 5.15
N LEU A 77 6.64 12.70 6.01
CA LEU A 77 7.22 13.17 7.28
C LEU A 77 7.63 12.00 8.18
N LEU A 78 6.75 11.01 8.35
CA LEU A 78 7.05 9.82 9.14
C LEU A 78 8.18 8.98 8.53
N SER A 79 8.32 8.93 7.21
CA SER A 79 9.46 8.23 6.57
C SER A 79 10.80 8.85 6.99
N TYR A 80 10.91 10.18 6.99
CA TYR A 80 12.13 10.86 7.45
C TYR A 80 12.39 10.63 8.94
N ILE A 81 11.35 10.74 9.78
CA ILE A 81 11.46 10.52 11.23
C ILE A 81 11.91 9.06 11.52
N VAL A 82 11.21 8.08 10.96
CA VAL A 82 11.51 6.65 11.15
C VAL A 82 12.92 6.32 10.69
N TYR A 83 13.34 6.81 9.52
CA TYR A 83 14.69 6.61 9.05
C TYR A 83 15.73 7.25 9.97
N ALA A 84 15.46 8.44 10.51
CA ALA A 84 16.38 9.09 11.44
C ALA A 84 16.56 8.28 12.73
N PHE A 85 15.49 7.68 13.27
CA PHE A 85 15.61 6.76 14.41
C PHE A 85 16.43 5.51 14.07
N ILE A 86 16.18 4.89 12.91
CA ILE A 86 16.89 3.68 12.48
C ILE A 86 18.37 3.98 12.23
N LYS A 87 18.69 5.05 11.50
CA LYS A 87 20.07 5.48 11.18
C LYS A 87 20.90 5.70 12.46
N ASN A 88 20.27 6.24 13.50
CA ASN A 88 20.94 6.51 14.79
C ASN A 88 20.85 5.32 15.77
N ASN A 89 20.38 4.14 15.33
CA ASN A 89 20.21 2.93 16.15
C ASN A 89 19.37 3.14 17.42
N LEU A 90 18.39 4.05 17.36
CA LEU A 90 17.55 4.41 18.51
C LEU A 90 16.32 3.52 18.64
N ASN A 91 15.73 3.13 17.50
CA ASN A 91 14.56 2.26 17.40
C ASN A 91 14.44 1.70 15.96
N SER A 92 13.80 0.54 15.78
CA SER A 92 13.80 -0.23 14.53
C SER A 92 12.53 -0.11 13.67
N PHE A 93 11.40 0.35 14.24
CA PHE A 93 10.13 0.59 13.53
C PHE A 93 9.73 -0.46 12.47
N PRO A 94 9.70 -1.76 12.79
CA PRO A 94 9.45 -2.81 11.81
C PRO A 94 8.08 -2.69 11.14
N GLN A 95 7.01 -2.45 11.90
CA GLN A 95 5.64 -2.36 11.36
C GLN A 95 5.40 -1.03 10.66
N THR A 96 5.83 0.09 11.24
CA THR A 96 5.67 1.40 10.58
C THR A 96 6.42 1.43 9.25
N SER A 97 7.62 0.85 9.18
CA SER A 97 8.37 0.73 7.93
C SER A 97 7.64 -0.10 6.87
N ILE A 98 6.93 -1.16 7.28
CA ILE A 98 6.11 -1.98 6.37
C ILE A 98 4.94 -1.16 5.83
N LEU A 99 4.23 -0.42 6.68
CA LEU A 99 3.11 0.43 6.27
C LEU A 99 3.56 1.55 5.34
N LEU A 100 4.67 2.22 5.65
CA LEU A 100 5.25 3.29 4.82
C LEU A 100 5.76 2.77 3.46
N SER A 101 6.19 1.52 3.41
CA SER A 101 6.61 0.84 2.18
C SER A 101 5.46 0.19 1.41
N GLY A 102 4.24 0.19 1.96
CA GLY A 102 3.08 -0.47 1.36
C GLY A 102 2.69 0.14 0.02
N GLN A 103 2.22 -0.70 -0.90
CA GLN A 103 1.85 -0.25 -2.25
C GLN A 103 0.46 0.40 -2.32
N ASN A 104 -0.39 0.12 -1.32
CA ASN A 104 -1.79 0.53 -1.30
C ASN A 104 -2.01 1.72 -0.36
N LYS A 105 -3.13 2.42 -0.56
CA LYS A 105 -3.54 3.49 0.35
C LYS A 105 -3.98 2.86 1.68
N ILE A 106 -3.15 3.00 2.70
CA ILE A 106 -3.41 2.49 4.05
C ILE A 106 -4.16 3.54 4.87
N ASN A 107 -5.02 3.08 5.78
CA ASN A 107 -5.70 3.91 6.76
C ASN A 107 -4.66 4.71 7.58
N LYS A 108 -4.76 6.03 7.51
CA LYS A 108 -3.82 6.95 8.17
C LYS A 108 -3.83 6.79 9.69
N ALA A 109 -4.98 6.51 10.29
CA ALA A 109 -5.07 6.26 11.72
C ALA A 109 -4.29 5.00 12.13
N LEU A 110 -4.31 3.93 11.31
CA LEU A 110 -3.48 2.74 11.54
C LEU A 110 -1.99 3.10 11.53
N LEU A 111 -1.54 3.81 10.49
CA LEU A 111 -0.15 4.23 10.37
C LEU A 111 0.30 5.05 11.58
N VAL A 112 -0.49 6.06 11.96
CA VAL A 112 -0.20 6.95 13.08
C VAL A 112 -0.18 6.18 14.41
N ASN A 113 -1.17 5.32 14.67
CA ASN A 113 -1.24 4.51 15.89
C ASN A 113 -0.08 3.50 15.98
N THR A 114 0.29 2.88 14.86
CA THR A 114 1.43 1.95 14.79
C THR A 114 2.74 2.68 15.08
N PHE A 115 2.92 3.86 14.47
CA PHE A 115 4.07 4.72 14.74
C PHE A 115 4.17 5.11 16.21
N PHE A 116 3.07 5.56 16.83
CA PHE A 116 3.06 5.92 18.25
C PHE A 116 3.30 4.72 19.18
N THR A 117 2.82 3.54 18.80
CA THR A 117 3.08 2.30 19.55
C THR A 117 4.57 1.96 19.51
N GLU A 118 5.19 2.00 18.33
CA GLU A 118 6.60 1.67 18.16
C GLU A 118 7.51 2.74 18.76
N VAL A 119 7.23 4.03 18.58
CA VAL A 119 8.04 5.12 19.16
C VAL A 119 8.03 5.08 20.69
N ASN A 120 6.94 4.63 21.32
CA ASN A 120 6.86 4.47 22.77
C ASN A 120 7.74 3.33 23.31
N THR A 121 8.25 2.44 22.45
CA THR A 121 9.24 1.41 22.83
C THR A 121 10.68 1.94 22.87
N THR A 122 10.90 3.22 22.52
CA THR A 122 12.21 3.87 22.58
C THR A 122 12.70 3.91 24.03
N LYS A 123 13.85 3.29 24.32
CA LYS A 123 14.36 3.09 25.69
C LYS A 123 15.02 4.33 26.29
N ASN A 124 15.77 5.07 25.47
CA ASN A 124 16.58 6.21 25.91
C ASN A 124 15.85 7.53 25.65
N GLN A 125 16.02 8.50 26.54
CA GLN A 125 15.53 9.87 26.34
C GLN A 125 16.07 10.41 25.02
N THR A 126 15.18 10.66 24.07
CA THR A 126 15.51 11.07 22.71
C THR A 126 14.85 12.40 22.40
N TYR A 127 15.66 13.37 21.94
CA TYR A 127 15.16 14.66 21.48
C TYR A 127 14.87 14.60 19.98
N VAL A 128 13.62 14.85 19.59
CA VAL A 128 13.20 14.84 18.18
C VAL A 128 13.10 16.27 17.71
N VAL A 129 13.98 16.70 16.82
CA VAL A 129 13.97 18.08 16.29
C VAL A 129 13.30 18.11 14.92
N LEU A 130 12.23 18.89 14.81
CA LEU A 130 11.59 19.26 13.55
C LEU A 130 11.95 20.72 13.24
N ASP A 131 12.91 20.92 12.35
CA ASP A 131 13.36 22.25 11.92
C ASP A 131 12.54 22.76 10.73
N ASP A 132 12.35 24.08 10.64
CA ASP A 132 11.58 24.72 9.57
C ASP A 132 10.12 24.20 9.40
N PHE A 133 9.45 23.83 10.49
CA PHE A 133 8.12 23.18 10.45
C PHE A 133 7.00 24.00 9.77
N HIS A 134 7.13 25.33 9.72
CA HIS A 134 6.23 26.23 8.97
C HIS A 134 6.05 25.87 7.47
N LEU A 135 6.99 25.14 6.87
CA LEU A 135 6.90 24.68 5.47
C LEU A 135 5.91 23.51 5.30
N VAL A 136 5.51 22.88 6.40
CA VAL A 136 4.58 21.76 6.43
C VAL A 136 3.20 22.27 6.83
N ASN A 137 2.39 22.59 5.82
CA ASN A 137 1.02 23.06 5.98
C ASN A 137 0.01 21.97 5.56
N ASN A 138 -0.20 20.99 6.42
CA ASN A 138 -1.16 19.90 6.22
C ASN A 138 -1.98 19.65 7.51
N PRO A 139 -3.33 19.74 7.46
CA PRO A 139 -4.19 19.51 8.62
C PRO A 139 -3.99 18.15 9.31
N GLN A 140 -3.59 17.11 8.57
CA GLN A 140 -3.35 15.77 9.12
C GLN A 140 -2.03 15.68 9.90
N ILE A 141 -1.04 16.50 9.54
CA ILE A 141 0.21 16.59 10.30
C ILE A 141 -0.02 17.40 11.58
N THR A 142 -0.88 18.42 11.51
CA THR A 142 -1.39 19.11 12.69
C THR A 142 -2.08 18.13 13.64
N GLU A 143 -2.98 17.28 13.14
CA GLU A 143 -3.65 16.24 13.93
C GLU A 143 -2.65 15.26 14.56
N LEU A 144 -1.61 14.84 13.82
CA LEU A 144 -0.52 14.02 14.34
C LEU A 144 0.20 14.71 15.51
N LEU A 145 0.47 16.01 15.41
CA LEU A 145 1.11 16.81 16.46
C LEU A 145 0.20 16.97 17.69
N GLU A 146 -1.10 17.19 17.49
CA GLU A 146 -2.09 17.23 18.58
C GLU A 146 -2.20 15.88 19.30
N LEU A 147 -2.16 14.77 18.56
CA LEU A 147 -2.13 13.42 19.13
C LEU A 147 -0.86 13.19 19.97
N TYR A 148 0.32 13.62 19.50
CA TYR A 148 1.56 13.55 20.28
C TYR A 148 1.45 14.33 21.59
N LEU A 149 0.92 15.56 21.54
CA LEU A 149 0.76 16.39 22.74
C LEU A 149 -0.28 15.82 23.72
N LYS A 150 -1.30 15.12 23.21
CA LYS A 150 -2.33 14.47 24.02
C LYS A 150 -1.85 13.15 24.64
N TYR A 151 -1.04 12.38 23.93
CA TYR A 151 -0.54 11.06 24.32
C TYR A 151 0.98 10.96 24.12
N PRO A 152 1.77 11.67 24.95
CA PRO A 152 3.22 11.76 24.74
C PRO A 152 3.93 10.42 25.01
N PRO A 153 4.78 9.95 24.09
CA PRO A 153 5.67 8.81 24.35
C PRO A 153 6.65 9.11 25.49
N LYS A 154 6.88 8.15 26.40
CA LYS A 154 7.58 8.40 27.68
C LYS A 154 8.98 9.02 27.56
N ASN A 155 9.74 8.60 26.55
CA ASN A 155 11.16 8.95 26.40
C ASN A 155 11.42 9.89 25.21
N ILE A 156 10.40 10.59 24.72
CA ILE A 156 10.52 11.49 23.56
C ILE A 156 10.22 12.91 23.98
N HIS A 157 11.17 13.81 23.73
CA HIS A 157 10.97 15.26 23.83
C HIS A 157 10.96 15.87 22.43
N LEU A 158 9.84 16.46 22.02
CA LEU A 158 9.73 17.12 20.72
C LEU A 158 10.25 18.56 20.77
N ILE A 159 11.15 18.93 19.87
CA ILE A 159 11.57 20.30 19.64
C ILE A 159 11.04 20.73 18.28
N LEU A 160 10.15 21.72 18.28
CA LEU A 160 9.56 22.27 17.06
C LEU A 160 10.15 23.65 16.80
N ILE A 161 10.83 23.81 15.66
CA ILE A 161 11.37 25.11 15.24
C ILE A 161 10.52 25.63 14.08
N THR A 162 9.92 26.80 14.26
CA THR A 162 8.96 27.36 13.29
C THR A 162 8.98 28.89 13.27
N ARG A 163 8.48 29.48 12.17
CA ARG A 163 8.36 30.94 12.00
C ARG A 163 7.08 31.51 12.62
N HIS A 164 6.00 30.77 12.48
CA HIS A 164 4.66 31.16 12.92
C HIS A 164 4.10 30.09 13.85
N ASP A 165 3.09 30.47 14.64
CA ASP A 165 2.35 29.51 15.44
C ASP A 165 1.76 28.42 14.54
N PRO A 166 2.04 27.12 14.79
CA PRO A 166 1.37 26.07 14.08
C PRO A 166 -0.13 26.13 14.41
N VAL A 167 -0.97 25.70 13.47
CA VAL A 167 -2.44 25.77 13.56
C VAL A 167 -2.96 24.71 14.53
N LEU A 168 -2.56 24.77 15.80
CA LEU A 168 -2.99 23.90 16.89
C LEU A 168 -4.01 24.63 17.76
N ASN A 169 -4.78 23.89 18.55
CA ASN A 169 -5.57 24.48 19.64
C ASN A 169 -4.68 24.93 20.83
N PHE A 170 -3.80 25.90 20.57
CA PHE A 170 -2.73 26.38 21.44
C PHE A 170 -3.21 26.75 22.85
N SER A 171 -4.36 27.42 22.93
CA SER A 171 -4.92 27.94 24.18
C SER A 171 -5.16 26.81 25.20
N LYS A 172 -5.69 25.66 24.74
CA LYS A 172 -5.94 24.50 25.60
C LYS A 172 -4.65 23.85 26.09
N HIS A 173 -3.64 23.73 25.24
CA HIS A 173 -2.38 23.08 25.58
C HIS A 173 -1.46 23.96 26.43
N ARG A 174 -1.53 25.29 26.27
CA ARG A 174 -0.84 26.26 27.13
C ARG A 174 -1.33 26.22 28.57
N LEU A 175 -2.65 26.17 28.78
CA LEU A 175 -3.25 26.09 30.12
C LEU A 175 -2.80 24.85 30.90
N ASN A 176 -2.51 23.76 30.19
CA ASN A 176 -2.07 22.49 30.80
C ASN A 176 -0.55 22.39 31.00
N SER A 177 0.24 23.44 30.71
CA SER A 177 1.71 23.48 30.88
C SER A 177 2.47 22.31 30.22
N VAL A 178 1.92 21.76 29.13
CA VAL A 178 2.37 20.56 28.40
C VAL A 178 3.71 20.81 27.71
N PHE A 179 3.91 22.00 27.17
CA PHE A 179 5.10 22.38 26.42
C PHE A 179 5.66 23.73 26.87
N HIS A 180 6.93 23.97 26.56
CA HIS A 180 7.61 25.24 26.82
C HIS A 180 7.75 26.06 25.54
N GLU A 181 7.67 27.39 25.63
CA GLU A 181 7.74 28.28 24.48
C GLU A 181 8.94 29.22 24.55
N ILE A 182 9.75 29.23 23.50
CA ILE A 182 10.79 30.23 23.26
C ILE A 182 10.30 31.09 22.10
N ARG A 183 10.13 32.39 22.34
CA ARG A 183 9.50 33.35 21.43
C ARG A 183 10.55 34.35 20.94
N MET A 184 10.21 35.18 19.95
CA MET A 184 11.12 36.21 19.40
C MET A 184 11.81 37.03 20.50
N HIS A 185 11.06 37.62 21.45
CA HIS A 185 11.65 38.43 22.53
C HIS A 185 12.66 37.66 23.41
N HIS A 186 12.51 36.33 23.56
CA HIS A 186 13.50 35.50 24.23
C HIS A 186 14.77 35.34 23.38
N LEU A 187 14.62 35.19 22.06
CA LEU A 187 15.70 34.92 21.10
C LEU A 187 16.57 36.14 20.79
N ASN A 188 16.06 37.36 21.02
CA ASN A 188 16.82 38.59 20.84
C ASN A 188 18.11 38.57 21.69
N LEU A 189 19.20 39.05 21.09
CA LEU A 189 20.43 39.34 21.80
C LEU A 189 20.17 40.44 22.83
N THR A 190 20.58 40.18 24.07
CA THR A 190 20.68 41.22 25.09
C THR A 190 21.90 42.10 24.84
N LYS A 191 21.95 43.31 25.41
CA LYS A 191 23.13 44.20 25.33
C LYS A 191 24.43 43.52 25.77
N THR A 192 24.35 42.66 26.78
CA THR A 192 25.47 41.84 27.26
C THR A 192 25.86 40.78 26.24
N GLU A 193 24.89 40.03 25.70
CA GLU A 193 25.16 39.02 24.67
C GLU A 193 25.71 39.64 23.38
N LEU A 194 25.23 40.82 22.97
CA LEU A 194 25.73 41.56 21.81
C LEU A 194 27.21 41.95 22.00
N LYS A 195 27.56 42.48 23.17
CA LYS A 195 28.94 42.88 23.47
C LYS A 195 29.87 41.67 23.44
N ASP A 196 29.47 40.58 24.11
CA ASP A 196 30.26 39.35 24.17
C ASP A 196 30.38 38.71 22.79
N TYR A 197 29.32 38.75 21.97
CA TYR A 197 29.30 38.25 20.60
C TYR A 197 30.25 39.04 19.69
N ALA A 198 30.18 40.37 19.72
CA ALA A 198 31.04 41.24 18.92
C ALA A 198 32.52 41.02 19.24
N LYS A 199 32.86 40.86 20.53
CA LYS A 199 34.23 40.59 20.95
C LYS A 199 34.69 39.18 20.56
N ALA A 200 33.87 38.16 20.76
CA ALA A 200 34.26 36.77 20.52
C ALA A 200 34.34 36.39 19.03
N CYS A 201 33.47 36.96 18.19
CA CYS A 201 33.35 36.55 16.79
C CYS A 201 33.99 37.53 15.80
N PHE A 202 34.15 38.81 16.17
CA PHE A 202 34.67 39.86 15.29
C PHE A 202 35.85 40.64 15.90
N ASP A 203 36.28 40.30 17.13
CA ASP A 203 37.29 41.04 17.91
C ASP A 203 37.00 42.55 18.06
N LEU A 204 35.72 42.92 18.10
CA LEU A 204 35.27 44.30 18.23
C LEU A 204 34.90 44.63 19.68
N ASP A 205 35.61 45.59 20.29
CA ASP A 205 35.26 46.15 21.60
C ASP A 205 34.27 47.32 21.45
N LEU A 206 32.98 47.00 21.48
CA LEU A 206 31.91 47.98 21.34
C LEU A 206 31.71 48.81 22.61
N ASN A 207 31.68 50.13 22.46
CA ASN A 207 31.35 51.05 23.56
C ASN A 207 29.83 51.16 23.79
N LYS A 208 29.42 51.80 24.90
CA LYS A 208 28.00 51.92 25.29
C LYS A 208 27.11 52.60 24.23
N VAL A 209 27.65 53.56 23.49
CA VAL A 209 26.93 54.29 22.44
C VAL A 209 26.73 53.39 21.23
N GLN A 210 27.79 52.70 20.76
CA GLN A 210 27.73 51.74 19.66
C GLN A 210 26.80 50.56 19.95
N LEU A 211 26.83 50.02 21.18
CA LEU A 211 25.89 48.98 21.62
C LEU A 211 24.44 49.46 21.59
N THR A 212 24.19 50.71 21.98
CA THR A 212 22.84 51.27 21.96
C THR A 212 22.37 51.49 20.52
N ILE A 213 23.20 52.06 19.66
CA ILE A 213 22.90 52.22 18.22
C ILE A 213 22.61 50.87 17.56
N LEU A 214 23.44 49.85 17.79
CA LEU A 214 23.23 48.51 17.22
C LEU A 214 21.94 47.86 17.74
N MET A 215 21.65 48.01 19.03
CA MET A 215 20.40 47.52 19.62
C MET A 215 19.18 48.26 19.09
N ASP A 216 19.23 49.58 18.92
CA ASP A 216 18.12 50.38 18.40
C ASP A 216 17.86 50.06 16.92
N LYS A 217 18.91 49.77 16.14
CA LYS A 217 18.81 49.43 14.72
C LYS A 217 18.36 47.99 14.46
N THR A 218 18.76 47.04 15.30
CA THR A 218 18.51 45.60 15.07
C THR A 218 17.49 45.01 16.01
N GLU A 219 17.11 45.72 17.07
CA GLU A 219 16.30 45.23 18.18
C GLU A 219 16.86 43.94 18.83
N GLY A 220 18.17 43.69 18.66
CA GLY A 220 18.83 42.45 19.09
C GLY A 220 18.57 41.26 18.17
N TRP A 221 18.09 41.46 16.93
CA TRP A 221 17.95 40.40 15.94
C TRP A 221 19.32 39.80 15.59
N PHE A 222 19.53 38.53 15.95
CA PHE A 222 20.83 37.86 15.88
C PHE A 222 21.50 37.98 14.50
N LEU A 223 20.82 37.61 13.42
CA LEU A 223 21.36 37.71 12.05
C LEU A 223 21.60 39.16 11.64
N GLY A 224 20.69 40.09 11.97
CA GLY A 224 20.89 41.52 11.67
C GLY A 224 22.13 42.09 12.35
N VAL A 225 22.37 41.70 13.60
CA VAL A 225 23.59 42.03 14.35
C VAL A 225 24.82 41.42 13.68
N THR A 226 24.81 40.12 13.38
CA THR A 226 25.92 39.42 12.71
C THR A 226 26.30 40.10 11.41
N GLN A 227 25.32 40.49 10.60
CA GLN A 227 25.55 41.15 9.32
C GLN A 227 26.15 42.54 9.47
N LEU A 228 25.61 43.39 10.35
CA LEU A 228 26.17 44.73 10.59
C LEU A 228 27.61 44.67 11.12
N LEU A 229 27.90 43.72 12.01
CA LEU A 229 29.26 43.54 12.53
C LEU A 229 30.24 43.02 11.46
N SER A 230 29.80 42.10 10.59
CA SER A 230 30.59 41.62 9.44
C SER A 230 30.96 42.76 8.50
N LEU A 231 30.00 43.62 8.16
CA LEU A 231 30.22 44.78 7.30
C LEU A 231 31.20 45.79 7.93
N CYS A 232 31.05 46.09 9.22
CA CYS A 232 31.98 46.97 9.93
C CYS A 232 33.41 46.40 9.98
N SER A 233 33.54 45.07 10.11
CA SER A 233 34.84 44.38 10.13
C SER A 233 35.50 44.31 8.76
N GLU A 234 34.74 44.07 7.67
CA GLU A 234 35.29 43.95 6.32
C GLU A 234 35.63 45.31 5.69
N LEU A 235 34.86 46.36 6.00
CA LEU A 235 34.99 47.68 5.37
C LEU A 235 35.85 48.66 6.18
N ASN A 236 36.33 48.30 7.38
CA ASN A 236 37.04 49.22 8.30
C ASN A 236 36.27 50.54 8.54
N THR A 237 34.94 50.50 8.49
CA THR A 237 34.08 51.68 8.64
C THR A 237 33.58 51.83 10.07
N PRO A 238 33.53 53.05 10.64
CA PRO A 238 32.91 53.26 11.93
C PRO A 238 31.40 52.96 11.82
N ILE A 239 30.84 52.30 12.85
CA ILE A 239 29.42 51.93 13.03
C ILE A 239 28.43 53.11 12.83
N ILE A 240 28.97 54.34 12.73
CA ILE A 240 28.26 55.61 12.63
C ILE A 240 28.27 56.09 11.18
N ARG A 241 27.41 55.49 10.34
CA ARG A 241 26.66 56.18 9.28
C ARG A 241 25.62 55.21 8.72
N HIS A 242 24.41 55.74 8.50
CA HIS A 242 23.22 55.19 7.83
C HIS A 242 21.97 55.22 8.72
N ASN A 243 21.03 56.08 8.31
CA ASN A 243 19.71 56.29 8.84
C ASN A 243 18.70 55.62 7.89
N SER A 244 18.03 54.55 8.31
CA SER A 244 16.66 54.21 7.91
C SER A 244 16.16 52.99 8.68
N SER A 245 14.89 53.06 9.09
CA SER A 245 14.17 52.26 10.10
C SER A 245 13.62 50.91 9.61
N ALA A 246 13.62 49.92 10.51
CA ALA A 246 13.28 48.51 10.35
C ALA A 246 11.83 48.13 9.95
N HIS A 247 11.70 47.13 9.06
CA HIS A 247 10.64 46.10 8.97
C HIS A 247 11.07 44.99 7.97
N SER A 248 10.43 43.81 7.99
CA SER A 248 10.82 42.59 7.25
C SER A 248 10.98 42.76 5.73
N ASP A 249 10.24 43.65 5.09
CA ASP A 249 10.36 43.94 3.65
C ASP A 249 11.64 44.72 3.30
N GLN A 250 12.25 45.41 4.26
CA GLN A 250 13.52 46.11 4.04
C GLN A 250 14.74 45.21 4.18
N PHE A 251 14.67 44.06 4.86
CA PHE A 251 15.82 43.13 4.83
C PHE A 251 16.09 42.65 3.41
N ASN A 252 15.05 42.25 2.67
CA ASN A 252 15.19 41.84 1.27
C ASN A 252 15.70 43.00 0.41
N LYS A 253 15.25 44.24 0.67
CA LYS A 253 15.66 45.43 -0.08
C LYS A 253 17.09 45.89 0.24
N TYR A 254 17.45 46.02 1.51
CA TYR A 254 18.78 46.40 1.99
C TYR A 254 19.83 45.32 1.65
N PHE A 255 19.52 44.05 1.90
CA PHE A 255 20.44 42.96 1.60
C PHE A 255 20.67 42.79 0.09
N SER A 256 19.62 42.98 -0.72
CA SER A 256 19.78 42.97 -2.16
C SER A 256 20.55 44.18 -2.70
N GLU A 257 20.38 45.36 -2.10
CA GLU A 257 21.11 46.57 -2.48
C GLU A 257 22.57 46.61 -1.98
N GLU A 258 22.90 46.00 -0.84
CA GLU A 258 24.27 46.07 -0.27
C GLU A 258 25.08 44.78 -0.39
N VAL A 259 24.48 43.59 -0.29
CA VAL A 259 25.25 42.34 -0.40
C VAL A 259 25.34 41.88 -1.85
N ILE A 260 24.24 41.94 -2.62
CA ILE A 260 24.21 41.41 -3.99
C ILE A 260 24.81 42.42 -4.99
N ARG A 261 24.42 43.71 -4.96
CA ARG A 261 24.94 44.72 -5.91
C ARG A 261 26.46 44.93 -5.84
N HIS A 262 27.08 44.74 -4.68
CA HIS A 262 28.53 44.86 -4.52
C HIS A 262 29.30 43.58 -4.91
N GLN A 263 28.62 42.50 -5.32
CA GLN A 263 29.30 41.33 -5.89
C GLN A 263 29.62 41.55 -7.37
N SER A 264 30.67 40.87 -7.84
CA SER A 264 30.94 40.72 -9.27
C SER A 264 29.73 40.09 -9.98
N GLU A 265 29.54 40.39 -11.26
CA GLU A 265 28.47 39.80 -12.08
C GLU A 265 28.51 38.26 -12.04
N ASN A 266 29.72 37.71 -12.06
CA ASN A 266 29.97 36.27 -11.93
C ASN A 266 29.48 35.71 -10.58
N SER A 267 29.85 36.34 -9.48
CA SER A 267 29.38 35.96 -8.14
C SER A 267 27.85 36.07 -8.02
N GLN A 268 27.20 37.07 -8.64
CA GLN A 268 25.74 37.18 -8.67
C GLN A 268 25.08 36.01 -9.42
N LYS A 269 25.64 35.60 -10.57
CA LYS A 269 25.17 34.42 -11.33
C LYS A 269 25.26 33.15 -10.49
N VAL A 270 26.38 32.92 -9.77
CA VAL A 270 26.52 31.75 -8.88
C VAL A 270 25.44 31.74 -7.80
N LEU A 271 25.24 32.87 -7.10
CA LEU A 271 24.23 32.99 -6.05
C LEU A 271 22.81 32.78 -6.58
N PHE A 272 22.52 33.29 -7.77
CA PHE A 272 21.25 33.06 -8.45
C PHE A 272 21.01 31.56 -8.68
N ILE A 273 21.96 30.84 -9.27
CA ILE A 273 21.82 29.41 -9.57
C ILE A 273 21.58 28.62 -8.28
N CYS A 274 22.41 28.84 -7.26
CA CYS A 274 22.25 28.20 -5.95
C CYS A 274 20.87 28.43 -5.34
N SER A 275 20.27 29.61 -5.55
CA SER A 275 18.93 29.94 -5.00
C SER A 275 17.78 29.13 -5.61
N LEU A 276 17.97 28.53 -6.80
CA LEU A 276 16.94 27.74 -7.50
C LEU A 276 16.77 26.32 -6.94
N PHE A 277 17.74 25.85 -6.15
CA PHE A 277 17.78 24.50 -5.60
C PHE A 277 17.68 24.55 -4.07
N TYR A 278 16.95 23.59 -3.49
CA TYR A 278 16.84 23.49 -2.03
C TYR A 278 18.19 23.13 -1.38
N GLN A 279 18.95 22.26 -2.04
CA GLN A 279 20.30 21.87 -1.69
C GLN A 279 21.16 21.87 -2.95
N PHE A 280 22.43 22.22 -2.84
CA PHE A 280 23.38 22.26 -3.93
C PHE A 280 24.78 21.86 -3.43
N ASN A 281 25.63 21.42 -4.36
CA ASN A 281 27.05 21.20 -4.13
C ASN A 281 27.84 21.87 -5.27
N GLU A 282 29.16 21.91 -5.12
CA GLU A 282 30.04 22.49 -6.14
C GLU A 282 29.85 21.84 -7.52
N ASP A 283 29.70 20.52 -7.57
CA ASP A 283 29.56 19.76 -8.82
C ASP A 283 28.30 20.13 -9.61
N LEU A 284 27.15 20.28 -8.94
CA LEU A 284 25.88 20.69 -9.54
C LEU A 284 26.00 22.09 -10.14
N ILE A 285 26.54 23.04 -9.37
CA ILE A 285 26.67 24.43 -9.80
C ILE A 285 27.66 24.56 -10.95
N THR A 286 28.79 23.84 -10.86
CA THR A 286 29.78 23.74 -11.93
C THR A 286 29.17 23.19 -13.20
N TYR A 287 28.42 22.09 -13.11
CA TYR A 287 27.76 21.48 -14.27
C TYR A 287 26.81 22.45 -14.96
N ILE A 288 25.97 23.14 -14.19
CA ILE A 288 25.03 24.13 -14.73
C ILE A 288 25.78 25.28 -15.40
N LEU A 289 26.80 25.83 -14.76
CA LEU A 289 27.57 26.97 -15.29
C LEU A 289 28.33 26.59 -16.56
N VAL A 290 29.03 25.47 -16.59
CA VAL A 290 29.76 25.00 -17.80
C VAL A 290 28.82 24.82 -19.00
N LYS A 291 27.56 24.40 -18.77
CA LYS A 291 26.56 24.27 -19.84
C LYS A 291 25.98 25.60 -20.30
N ILE A 292 25.96 26.62 -19.44
CA ILE A 292 25.39 27.92 -19.74
C ILE A 292 26.44 28.86 -20.34
N GLU A 293 27.64 28.84 -19.76
CA GLU A 293 28.77 29.75 -20.00
C GLU A 293 30.09 28.95 -19.82
N PRO A 294 30.58 28.27 -20.87
CA PRO A 294 31.74 27.37 -20.79
C PRO A 294 33.04 28.02 -20.29
N ASP A 295 33.20 29.32 -20.52
CA ASP A 295 34.39 30.10 -20.14
C ASP A 295 34.28 30.70 -18.72
N PHE A 296 33.28 30.29 -17.92
CA PHE A 296 33.08 30.83 -16.58
C PHE A 296 34.26 30.48 -15.64
N PRO A 297 34.85 31.45 -14.93
CA PRO A 297 36.01 31.21 -14.08
C PRO A 297 35.66 30.34 -12.86
N MET A 298 36.21 29.12 -12.81
CA MET A 298 35.99 28.18 -11.69
C MET A 298 36.40 28.73 -10.33
N SER A 299 37.40 29.62 -10.29
CA SER A 299 37.83 30.32 -9.07
C SER A 299 36.73 31.21 -8.48
N GLU A 300 35.83 31.78 -9.30
CA GLU A 300 34.69 32.57 -8.82
C GLU A 300 33.63 31.69 -8.15
N ILE A 301 33.41 30.46 -8.63
CA ILE A 301 32.46 29.52 -8.01
C ILE A 301 32.93 29.18 -6.60
N LEU A 302 34.18 28.73 -6.48
CA LEU A 302 34.81 28.39 -5.21
C LEU A 302 34.93 29.60 -4.28
N GLY A 303 35.31 30.76 -4.81
CA GLY A 303 35.40 32.01 -4.07
C GLY A 303 34.04 32.43 -3.50
N THR A 304 32.98 32.39 -4.32
CA THR A 304 31.62 32.72 -3.88
C THR A 304 31.12 31.77 -2.81
N LEU A 305 31.28 30.45 -3.02
CA LEU A 305 30.80 29.44 -2.07
C LEU A 305 31.57 29.46 -0.73
N ARG A 306 32.88 29.76 -0.75
CA ARG A 306 33.72 29.86 0.47
C ARG A 306 33.54 31.18 1.22
N ASN A 307 33.44 32.31 0.52
CA ASN A 307 33.29 33.63 1.13
C ASN A 307 31.89 33.87 1.70
N LYS A 308 30.90 33.06 1.31
CA LYS A 308 29.50 33.15 1.79
C LYS A 308 29.13 32.05 2.79
N THR A 309 30.12 31.47 3.46
CA THR A 309 29.97 30.49 4.56
C THR A 309 29.08 30.98 5.71
N ASN A 310 28.91 32.30 5.86
CA ASN A 310 27.99 32.91 6.82
C ASN A 310 26.50 32.79 6.43
N PHE A 311 26.19 32.40 5.19
CA PHE A 311 24.81 32.30 4.67
C PHE A 311 24.42 30.88 4.21
N THR A 312 25.36 29.93 4.28
CA THR A 312 25.18 28.54 3.91
C THR A 312 25.16 27.63 5.14
N ILE A 313 24.38 26.56 5.05
CA ILE A 313 24.33 25.48 6.04
C ILE A 313 24.91 24.24 5.37
N ALA A 314 25.95 23.65 5.97
CA ALA A 314 26.46 22.35 5.55
C ALA A 314 25.50 21.23 5.97
N LEU A 315 25.18 20.36 5.02
CA LEU A 315 24.19 19.29 5.16
C LEU A 315 24.82 17.90 5.32
N ASP A 316 26.11 17.72 5.05
CA ASP A 316 26.79 16.44 5.15
C ASP A 316 28.09 16.52 5.97
N HIS A 317 28.67 15.36 6.26
CA HIS A 317 29.89 15.28 7.05
C HIS A 317 31.15 15.73 6.30
N SER A 318 31.11 15.66 4.97
CA SER A 318 32.15 16.12 4.05
C SER A 318 32.04 17.61 3.70
N ASN A 319 30.99 18.30 4.16
CA ASN A 319 30.66 19.69 3.79
C ASN A 319 30.56 19.93 2.27
N GLN A 320 30.16 18.92 1.49
CA GLN A 320 29.99 19.04 0.05
C GLN A 320 28.59 19.54 -0.30
N TRP A 321 27.57 19.05 0.41
CA TRP A 321 26.20 19.51 0.26
C TRP A 321 25.92 20.70 1.16
N LEU A 322 25.42 21.76 0.54
CA LEU A 322 25.07 23.03 1.17
C LEU A 322 23.60 23.36 0.90
N ARG A 323 22.97 24.10 1.80
CA ARG A 323 21.77 24.88 1.50
C ARG A 323 21.95 26.31 1.93
N PHE A 324 21.25 27.24 1.30
CA PHE A 324 21.14 28.58 1.84
C PHE A 324 20.21 28.62 3.05
N HIS A 325 20.45 29.57 3.96
CA HIS A 325 19.42 29.96 4.90
C HIS A 325 18.18 30.41 4.14
N HIS A 326 17.00 29.93 4.54
CA HIS A 326 15.77 30.13 3.77
C HIS A 326 15.44 31.61 3.48
N GLN A 327 15.68 32.54 4.42
CA GLN A 327 15.50 33.99 4.14
C GLN A 327 16.47 34.52 3.09
N PHE A 328 17.72 34.05 3.11
CA PHE A 328 18.71 34.45 2.12
C PHE A 328 18.33 33.90 0.74
N GLN A 329 17.87 32.64 0.68
CA GLN A 329 17.32 32.08 -0.55
C GLN A 329 16.10 32.86 -1.07
N GLU A 330 15.14 33.19 -0.20
CA GLU A 330 13.97 34.00 -0.56
C GLU A 330 14.37 35.40 -1.07
N ALA A 331 15.32 36.06 -0.40
CA ALA A 331 15.84 37.38 -0.80
C ALA A 331 16.52 37.33 -2.17
N LEU A 332 17.32 36.29 -2.44
CA LEU A 332 17.93 36.06 -3.76
C LEU A 332 16.85 35.85 -4.82
N LEU A 333 15.88 34.97 -4.57
CA LEU A 333 14.79 34.70 -5.52
C LEU A 333 13.93 35.94 -5.81
N GLN A 334 13.71 36.81 -4.80
CA GLN A 334 13.00 38.07 -5.00
C GLN A 334 13.84 39.09 -5.79
N TYR A 335 15.13 39.21 -5.50
CA TYR A 335 16.03 40.10 -6.23
C TYR A 335 16.13 39.74 -7.72
N PHE A 336 16.29 38.45 -8.01
CA PHE A 336 16.42 37.94 -9.38
C PHE A 336 15.07 37.73 -10.09
N LYS A 337 13.97 38.23 -9.53
CA LYS A 337 12.62 38.12 -10.12
C LYS A 337 12.44 38.98 -11.39
N ASN A 338 13.38 39.89 -11.68
CA ASN A 338 13.36 40.78 -12.85
C ASN A 338 13.59 40.04 -14.19
N HIS A 339 13.22 40.67 -15.31
CA HIS A 339 13.17 40.02 -16.64
C HIS A 339 14.51 39.45 -17.14
N GLU A 340 15.63 40.05 -16.75
CA GLU A 340 16.98 39.65 -17.19
C GLU A 340 17.36 38.21 -16.76
N TYR A 341 16.97 37.81 -15.55
CA TYR A 341 17.27 36.48 -15.01
C TYR A 341 16.20 35.43 -15.37
N SER A 342 15.12 35.82 -16.05
CA SER A 342 14.03 34.89 -16.37
C SER A 342 14.46 33.81 -17.37
N ASN A 343 15.21 34.18 -18.41
CA ASN A 343 15.74 33.22 -19.38
C ASN A 343 16.86 32.36 -18.76
N LEU A 344 17.72 32.95 -17.94
CA LEU A 344 18.75 32.23 -17.21
C LEU A 344 18.12 31.19 -16.26
N ARG A 345 17.05 31.56 -15.54
CA ARG A 345 16.30 30.67 -14.64
C ARG A 345 15.91 29.37 -15.31
N LEU A 346 15.27 29.46 -16.48
CA LEU A 346 14.76 28.28 -17.19
C LEU A 346 15.91 27.36 -17.61
N ARG A 347 17.03 27.92 -18.11
CA ARG A 347 18.22 27.12 -18.46
C ARG A 347 18.86 26.46 -17.24
N CYS A 348 18.97 27.17 -16.13
CA CYS A 348 19.52 26.62 -14.89
C CYS A 348 18.66 25.48 -14.34
N LEU A 349 17.34 25.65 -14.32
CA LEU A 349 16.39 24.62 -13.89
C LEU A 349 16.46 23.39 -14.80
N GLN A 350 16.58 23.59 -16.12
CA GLN A 350 16.75 22.51 -17.09
C GLN A 350 18.03 21.70 -16.81
N PHE A 351 19.20 22.35 -16.82
CA PHE A 351 20.48 21.65 -16.63
C PHE A 351 20.64 21.07 -15.22
N GLY A 352 20.10 21.75 -14.21
CA GLY A 352 20.07 21.19 -12.86
C GLY A 352 19.17 19.98 -12.76
N GLY A 353 18.02 19.99 -13.45
CA GLY A 353 17.15 18.81 -13.57
C GLY A 353 17.86 17.64 -14.25
N GLU A 354 18.57 17.89 -15.35
CA GLU A 354 19.40 16.89 -16.03
C GLU A 354 20.48 16.28 -15.11
N TRP A 355 21.25 17.11 -14.41
CA TRP A 355 22.27 16.64 -13.47
C TRP A 355 21.68 15.83 -12.32
N LEU A 356 20.56 16.28 -11.75
CA LEU A 356 19.86 15.56 -10.68
C LEU A 356 19.40 14.18 -11.14
N MET A 357 18.91 14.07 -12.37
CA MET A 357 18.54 12.79 -12.98
C MET A 357 19.74 11.86 -13.17
N GLU A 358 20.87 12.37 -13.65
CA GLU A 358 22.12 11.62 -13.83
C GLU A 358 22.68 11.10 -12.49
N ASN A 359 22.47 11.84 -11.41
CA ASN A 359 22.93 11.51 -10.06
C ASN A 359 21.89 10.75 -9.20
N GLY A 360 20.76 10.33 -9.78
CA GLY A 360 19.78 9.46 -9.12
C GLY A 360 18.69 10.17 -8.29
N TYR A 361 18.64 11.50 -8.29
CA TYR A 361 17.63 12.32 -7.63
C TYR A 361 16.42 12.55 -8.55
N TYR A 362 15.70 11.47 -8.88
CA TYR A 362 14.70 11.47 -9.96
C TYR A 362 13.51 12.39 -9.73
N GLU A 363 12.99 12.41 -8.50
CA GLU A 363 11.86 13.26 -8.11
C GLU A 363 12.21 14.74 -8.29
N ASP A 364 13.30 15.19 -7.66
CA ASP A 364 13.78 16.57 -7.74
C ASP A 364 14.15 16.94 -9.18
N GLY A 365 14.81 16.03 -9.90
CA GLY A 365 15.20 16.23 -11.29
C GLY A 365 14.01 16.49 -12.21
N ILE A 366 12.97 15.65 -12.14
CA ILE A 366 11.73 15.82 -12.93
C ILE A 366 11.02 17.11 -12.54
N ILE A 367 10.92 17.44 -11.24
CA ILE A 367 10.29 18.69 -10.78
C ILE A 367 11.02 19.90 -11.40
N LYS A 368 12.36 19.95 -11.32
CA LYS A 368 13.15 21.06 -11.86
C LYS A 368 13.03 21.18 -13.37
N THR A 369 13.02 20.05 -14.09
CA THR A 369 12.78 20.05 -15.54
C THR A 369 11.37 20.54 -15.88
N LEU A 370 10.34 20.17 -15.12
CA LEU A 370 8.98 20.68 -15.32
C LEU A 370 8.87 22.18 -15.01
N GLU A 371 9.49 22.65 -13.93
CA GLU A 371 9.55 24.09 -13.57
C GLU A 371 10.27 24.93 -14.64
N SER A 372 11.19 24.33 -15.41
CA SER A 372 11.85 24.98 -16.56
C SER A 372 10.94 25.11 -17.80
N GLY A 373 9.74 24.54 -17.78
CA GLY A 373 8.82 24.49 -18.92
C GLY A 373 9.20 23.46 -19.99
N LYS A 374 10.29 22.71 -19.82
CA LYS A 374 10.76 21.68 -20.77
C LYS A 374 10.02 20.35 -20.56
N HIS A 375 8.71 20.36 -20.78
CA HIS A 375 7.85 19.18 -20.57
C HIS A 375 8.32 17.95 -21.37
N THR A 376 8.73 18.12 -22.63
CA THR A 376 9.24 17.03 -23.47
C THR A 376 10.46 16.35 -22.84
N LEU A 377 11.41 17.14 -22.32
CA LEU A 377 12.59 16.61 -21.64
C LEU A 377 12.23 15.86 -20.36
N ALA A 378 11.29 16.36 -19.56
CA ALA A 378 10.82 15.66 -18.36
C ALA A 378 10.19 14.30 -18.69
N ILE A 379 9.49 14.21 -19.83
CA ILE A 379 8.91 12.95 -20.32
C ILE A 379 10.01 11.98 -20.74
N GLU A 380 11.02 12.43 -21.49
CA GLU A 380 12.19 11.63 -21.86
C GLU A 380 12.96 11.12 -20.64
N GLN A 381 13.12 11.98 -19.63
CA GLN A 381 13.74 11.63 -18.35
C GLN A 381 12.96 10.52 -17.63
N LEU A 382 11.63 10.63 -17.54
CA LEU A 382 10.79 9.58 -16.96
C LEU A 382 10.86 8.29 -17.78
N HIS A 383 10.86 8.38 -19.12
CA HIS A 383 10.99 7.24 -20.02
C HIS A 383 12.28 6.46 -19.77
N LYS A 384 13.42 7.14 -19.58
CA LYS A 384 14.71 6.49 -19.29
C LYS A 384 14.69 5.65 -18.01
N ILE A 385 13.93 6.09 -16.99
CA ILE A 385 13.92 5.41 -15.68
C ILE A 385 12.73 4.46 -15.48
N ARG A 386 11.66 4.57 -16.27
CA ARG A 386 10.41 3.81 -16.02
C ARG A 386 10.64 2.29 -15.97
N TYR A 387 11.46 1.74 -16.86
CA TYR A 387 11.72 0.29 -16.88
C TYR A 387 12.52 -0.16 -15.67
N LYS A 388 13.46 0.66 -15.17
CA LYS A 388 14.14 0.37 -13.91
C LYS A 388 13.15 0.24 -12.76
N LEU A 389 12.14 1.12 -12.71
CA LEU A 389 11.09 1.10 -11.69
C LEU A 389 10.12 -0.08 -11.88
N LEU A 390 9.68 -0.34 -13.11
CA LEU A 390 8.79 -1.48 -13.43
C LEU A 390 9.47 -2.82 -13.15
N ASN A 391 10.73 -2.96 -13.57
CA ASN A 391 11.52 -4.16 -13.33
C ASN A 391 11.71 -4.37 -11.83
N SER A 392 11.85 -3.34 -11.01
CA SER A 392 12.04 -3.48 -9.55
C SER A 392 10.75 -3.43 -8.71
N ASP A 393 9.57 -3.63 -9.31
CA ASP A 393 8.25 -3.58 -8.63
C ASP A 393 7.94 -2.23 -7.93
N GLN A 394 8.61 -1.14 -8.32
CA GLN A 394 8.41 0.21 -7.73
C GLN A 394 7.24 0.97 -8.37
N TYR A 395 6.11 0.30 -8.58
CA TYR A 395 4.91 0.88 -9.22
C TYR A 395 4.39 2.14 -8.52
N THR A 396 4.45 2.19 -7.18
CA THR A 396 4.04 3.38 -6.41
C THR A 396 4.94 4.57 -6.68
N ARG A 397 6.25 4.35 -6.76
CA ARG A 397 7.21 5.43 -7.07
C ARG A 397 6.97 5.95 -8.48
N LEU A 398 6.77 5.05 -9.44
CA LEU A 398 6.42 5.40 -10.81
C LEU A 398 5.09 6.19 -10.88
N ARG A 399 4.07 5.77 -10.12
CA ARG A 399 2.80 6.50 -10.01
C ARG A 399 3.00 7.90 -9.45
N ASN A 400 3.81 8.07 -8.40
CA ASN A 400 4.07 9.37 -7.81
C ASN A 400 4.76 10.31 -8.80
N LEU A 401 5.75 9.82 -9.54
CA LEU A 401 6.41 10.58 -10.61
C LEU A 401 5.42 10.95 -11.73
N LEU A 402 4.54 10.04 -12.12
CA LEU A 402 3.52 10.30 -13.14
C LEU A 402 2.54 11.40 -12.72
N VAL A 403 2.21 11.52 -11.42
CA VAL A 403 1.29 12.53 -10.88
C VAL A 403 1.91 13.94 -10.88
N LEU A 404 3.24 14.06 -10.94
CA LEU A 404 3.91 15.37 -11.07
C LEU A 404 3.59 16.07 -12.40
N PHE A 405 3.22 15.31 -13.43
CA PHE A 405 2.85 15.87 -14.73
C PHE A 405 1.41 16.41 -14.69
N PRO A 406 1.17 17.63 -15.20
CA PRO A 406 -0.18 18.18 -15.36
C PRO A 406 -1.11 17.22 -16.10
N ASP A 407 -2.37 17.16 -15.67
CA ASP A 407 -3.37 16.22 -16.21
C ASP A 407 -3.55 16.32 -17.72
N GLU A 408 -3.46 17.53 -18.28
CA GLU A 408 -3.53 17.79 -19.71
C GLU A 408 -2.38 17.13 -20.47
N ILE A 409 -1.14 17.28 -19.99
CA ILE A 409 0.05 16.66 -20.60
C ILE A 409 0.00 15.14 -20.42
N ARG A 410 -0.35 14.68 -19.22
CA ARG A 410 -0.42 13.26 -18.87
C ARG A 410 -1.42 12.48 -19.73
N ASN A 411 -2.54 13.11 -20.10
CA ASN A 411 -3.59 12.46 -20.88
C ASN A 411 -3.42 12.62 -22.40
N ASN A 412 -2.50 13.48 -22.87
CA ASN A 412 -2.28 13.76 -24.29
C ASN A 412 -0.90 13.31 -24.81
N ASN A 413 -0.07 12.71 -23.96
CA ASN A 413 1.24 12.18 -24.34
C ASN A 413 1.26 10.64 -24.33
N VAL A 414 1.76 10.05 -25.41
CA VAL A 414 1.83 8.58 -25.62
C VAL A 414 2.58 7.88 -24.48
N GLU A 415 3.75 8.39 -24.09
CA GLU A 415 4.60 7.77 -23.06
C GLU A 415 3.92 7.76 -21.69
N LEU A 416 3.36 8.91 -21.29
CA LEU A 416 2.70 9.05 -20.00
C LEU A 416 1.40 8.22 -19.94
N LEU A 417 0.65 8.16 -21.04
CA LEU A 417 -0.53 7.29 -21.14
C LEU A 417 -0.18 5.81 -21.05
N LEU A 418 0.90 5.35 -21.69
CA LEU A 418 1.35 3.95 -21.58
C LEU A 418 1.72 3.60 -20.14
N ILE A 419 2.45 4.48 -19.44
CA ILE A 419 2.74 4.31 -18.01
C ILE A 419 1.43 4.21 -17.21
N LYS A 420 0.47 5.10 -17.47
CA LYS A 420 -0.85 5.09 -16.82
C LYS A 420 -1.59 3.77 -17.07
N ILE A 421 -1.59 3.25 -18.31
CA ILE A 421 -2.24 1.99 -18.69
C ILE A 421 -1.63 0.81 -17.92
N ILE A 422 -0.30 0.71 -17.86
CA ILE A 422 0.40 -0.33 -17.09
C ILE A 422 0.05 -0.25 -15.60
N LEU A 423 -0.01 0.97 -15.04
CA LEU A 423 -0.41 1.17 -13.64
C LEU A 423 -1.88 0.80 -13.37
N LEU A 424 -2.78 1.00 -14.34
CA LEU A 424 -4.20 0.61 -14.24
C LEU A 424 -4.38 -0.90 -14.31
N GLU A 425 -3.62 -1.59 -15.16
CA GLU A 425 -3.56 -3.06 -15.20
C GLU A 425 -3.16 -3.61 -13.83
N ASN A 426 -2.09 -3.09 -13.23
CA ASN A 426 -1.63 -3.56 -11.92
C ASN A 426 -2.70 -3.36 -10.82
N GLN A 427 -3.58 -2.37 -10.99
CA GLN A 427 -4.72 -2.10 -10.10
C GLN A 427 -5.99 -2.92 -10.43
N LEU A 428 -5.95 -3.79 -11.45
CA LEU A 428 -7.07 -4.56 -11.97
C LEU A 428 -8.26 -3.67 -12.41
N LYS A 429 -7.97 -2.47 -12.94
CA LYS A 429 -8.99 -1.51 -13.41
C LYS A 429 -9.19 -1.62 -14.91
N HIS A 430 -9.75 -2.74 -15.36
CA HIS A 430 -9.84 -3.08 -16.80
C HIS A 430 -10.66 -2.08 -17.61
N GLU A 431 -11.75 -1.53 -17.04
CA GLU A 431 -12.57 -0.51 -17.72
C GLU A 431 -11.77 0.78 -17.96
N ALA A 432 -11.10 1.30 -16.93
CA ALA A 432 -10.26 2.49 -17.03
C ALA A 432 -9.04 2.26 -17.94
N LEU A 433 -8.52 1.02 -17.96
CA LEU A 433 -7.47 0.58 -18.89
C LEU A 433 -7.98 0.67 -20.33
N ALA A 434 -9.14 0.08 -20.62
CA ALA A 434 -9.77 0.12 -21.94
C ALA A 434 -10.06 1.56 -22.40
N GLU A 435 -10.55 2.42 -21.52
CA GLU A 435 -10.74 3.85 -21.80
C GLU A 435 -9.41 4.54 -22.15
N SER A 436 -8.34 4.25 -21.40
CA SER A 436 -7.02 4.84 -21.62
C SER A 436 -6.38 4.35 -22.93
N LEU A 437 -6.59 3.09 -23.32
CA LEU A 437 -6.17 2.56 -24.62
C LEU A 437 -6.93 3.21 -25.79
N LYS A 438 -8.25 3.44 -25.64
CA LYS A 438 -9.03 4.21 -26.64
C LYS A 438 -8.46 5.62 -26.80
N LYS A 439 -8.13 6.29 -25.70
CA LYS A 439 -7.47 7.62 -25.74
C LYS A 439 -6.12 7.57 -26.45
N LEU A 440 -5.31 6.55 -26.19
CA LEU A 440 -4.02 6.36 -26.86
C LEU A 440 -4.17 6.28 -28.39
N GLN A 441 -5.17 5.53 -28.86
CA GLN A 441 -5.49 5.39 -30.29
C GLN A 441 -5.98 6.70 -30.94
N LEU A 442 -6.65 7.56 -30.17
CA LEU A 442 -7.09 8.88 -30.66
C LEU A 442 -5.91 9.84 -30.84
N ILE A 443 -4.91 9.79 -29.95
CA ILE A 443 -3.77 10.71 -30.00
C ILE A 443 -2.64 10.25 -30.95
N SER A 444 -2.53 8.95 -31.22
CA SER A 444 -1.50 8.40 -32.10
C SER A 444 -1.97 7.15 -32.85
N THR A 445 -1.68 7.11 -34.15
CA THR A 445 -1.86 5.90 -34.96
C THR A 445 -0.74 4.90 -34.69
N GLU A 446 -0.99 3.60 -34.91
CA GLU A 446 0.03 2.56 -34.70
C GLU A 446 1.31 2.80 -35.52
N SER A 447 1.19 3.39 -36.72
CA SER A 447 2.32 3.72 -37.60
C SER A 447 3.26 4.80 -37.06
N LYS A 448 2.81 5.60 -36.08
CA LYS A 448 3.60 6.67 -35.46
C LYS A 448 4.25 6.25 -34.15
N LEU A 449 3.87 5.09 -33.61
CA LEU A 449 4.44 4.56 -32.38
C LEU A 449 5.82 3.96 -32.67
N SER A 450 6.76 4.14 -31.74
CA SER A 450 8.00 3.36 -31.76
C SER A 450 7.70 1.86 -31.61
N ASN A 451 8.62 0.98 -32.02
CA ASN A 451 8.45 -0.47 -31.85
C ASN A 451 8.13 -0.84 -30.39
N GLN A 452 8.79 -0.18 -29.44
CA GLN A 452 8.56 -0.38 -28.02
C GLN A 452 7.19 0.11 -27.54
N GLN A 453 6.73 1.28 -27.99
CA GLN A 453 5.39 1.78 -27.65
C GLN A 453 4.29 0.93 -28.26
N LEU A 454 4.50 0.48 -29.51
CA LEU A 454 3.58 -0.42 -30.21
C LEU A 454 3.52 -1.77 -29.49
N SER A 455 4.66 -2.33 -29.10
CA SER A 455 4.71 -3.61 -28.40
C SER A 455 3.98 -3.54 -27.04
N GLU A 456 4.22 -2.50 -26.24
CA GLU A 456 3.50 -2.24 -24.99
C GLU A 456 1.98 -2.11 -25.20
N THR A 457 1.58 -1.35 -26.23
CA THR A 457 0.17 -1.20 -26.60
C THR A 457 -0.43 -2.56 -26.92
N LYS A 458 0.28 -3.40 -27.69
CA LYS A 458 -0.18 -4.74 -28.08
C LYS A 458 -0.28 -5.68 -26.87
N VAL A 459 0.66 -5.64 -25.93
CA VAL A 459 0.56 -6.40 -24.67
C VAL A 459 -0.71 -6.00 -23.91
N MET A 460 -0.96 -4.70 -23.73
CA MET A 460 -2.13 -4.22 -22.98
C MET A 460 -3.46 -4.48 -23.70
N GLN A 461 -3.48 -4.44 -25.04
CA GLN A 461 -4.63 -4.88 -25.84
C GLN A 461 -4.87 -6.39 -25.68
N ALA A 462 -3.81 -7.20 -25.67
CA ALA A 462 -3.92 -8.64 -25.45
C ALA A 462 -4.50 -8.99 -24.07
N VAL A 463 -4.16 -8.22 -23.03
CA VAL A 463 -4.78 -8.36 -21.70
C VAL A 463 -6.30 -8.19 -21.78
N LEU A 464 -6.79 -7.16 -22.47
CA LEU A 464 -8.23 -6.96 -22.64
C LEU A 464 -8.87 -8.08 -23.46
N LEU A 465 -8.23 -8.51 -24.56
CA LEU A 465 -8.71 -9.63 -25.38
C LEU A 465 -8.82 -10.92 -24.57
N PHE A 466 -7.85 -11.19 -23.69
CA PHE A 466 -7.89 -12.33 -22.77
C PHE A 466 -9.12 -12.28 -21.88
N TYR A 467 -9.42 -11.13 -21.26
CA TYR A 467 -10.60 -10.99 -20.42
C TYR A 467 -11.92 -11.02 -21.19
N SER A 468 -11.90 -10.71 -22.50
CA SER A 468 -13.05 -10.84 -23.39
C SER A 468 -13.24 -12.25 -23.97
N GLY A 469 -12.34 -13.20 -23.68
CA GLY A 469 -12.40 -14.57 -24.20
C GLY A 469 -11.77 -14.78 -25.59
N GLU A 470 -11.19 -13.73 -26.19
CA GLU A 470 -10.60 -13.75 -27.54
C GLU A 470 -9.15 -14.28 -27.48
N TYR A 471 -8.95 -15.51 -27.03
CA TYR A 471 -7.62 -16.06 -26.69
C TYR A 471 -6.68 -16.19 -27.89
N GLY A 472 -7.20 -16.54 -29.08
CA GLY A 472 -6.40 -16.65 -30.30
C GLY A 472 -5.80 -15.30 -30.72
N GLU A 473 -6.62 -14.25 -30.69
CA GLU A 473 -6.16 -12.88 -30.96
C GLU A 473 -5.24 -12.35 -29.87
N CYS A 474 -5.48 -12.70 -28.60
CA CYS A 474 -4.56 -12.42 -27.50
C CYS A 474 -3.16 -12.96 -27.80
N ILE A 475 -3.02 -14.23 -28.20
CA ILE A 475 -1.73 -14.82 -28.57
C ILE A 475 -1.10 -14.09 -29.75
N ARG A 476 -1.88 -13.80 -30.81
CA ARG A 476 -1.39 -13.08 -31.99
C ARG A 476 -0.82 -11.71 -31.64
N TYR A 477 -1.48 -10.97 -30.75
CA TYR A 477 -1.02 -9.66 -30.29
C TYR A 477 0.23 -9.78 -29.43
N ILE A 478 0.30 -10.78 -28.55
CA ILE A 478 1.49 -11.03 -27.74
C ILE A 478 2.67 -11.43 -28.61
N ASP A 479 2.49 -12.29 -29.60
CA ASP A 479 3.58 -12.70 -30.49
C ASP A 479 4.11 -11.52 -31.29
N LYS A 480 3.23 -10.66 -31.79
CA LYS A 480 3.64 -9.39 -32.41
C LYS A 480 4.35 -8.46 -31.43
N ALA A 481 3.94 -8.43 -30.16
CA ALA A 481 4.61 -7.61 -29.15
C ALA A 481 6.00 -8.14 -28.82
N LEU A 482 6.15 -9.46 -28.65
CA LEU A 482 7.41 -10.11 -28.27
C LEU A 482 8.50 -9.96 -29.33
N THR A 483 8.14 -9.84 -30.62
CA THR A 483 9.12 -9.55 -31.69
C THR A 483 9.62 -8.10 -31.70
N LEU A 484 8.89 -7.19 -31.05
CA LEU A 484 9.14 -5.75 -31.03
C LEU A 484 9.62 -5.23 -29.66
N LEU A 485 9.49 -6.03 -28.60
CA LEU A 485 9.87 -5.67 -27.24
C LEU A 485 11.40 -5.61 -27.10
N GLU A 486 11.87 -4.49 -26.59
CA GLU A 486 13.29 -4.28 -26.33
C GLU A 486 13.78 -5.07 -25.10
N PRO A 487 15.05 -5.53 -25.06
CA PRO A 487 15.58 -6.37 -24.00
C PRO A 487 15.50 -5.78 -22.58
N TYR A 488 15.52 -4.45 -22.45
CA TYR A 488 15.43 -3.78 -21.14
C TYR A 488 14.02 -3.83 -20.52
N ALA A 489 12.97 -4.11 -21.31
CA ALA A 489 11.57 -4.14 -20.87
C ALA A 489 11.18 -5.47 -20.21
N VAL A 490 12.09 -6.02 -19.42
CA VAL A 490 12.06 -7.37 -18.84
C VAL A 490 10.74 -7.71 -18.12
N SER A 491 10.21 -6.78 -17.32
CA SER A 491 8.95 -6.97 -16.60
C SER A 491 7.77 -7.15 -17.54
N LEU A 492 7.71 -6.35 -18.61
CA LEU A 492 6.66 -6.44 -19.62
C LEU A 492 6.79 -7.72 -20.44
N THR A 493 8.01 -8.14 -20.79
CA THR A 493 8.25 -9.41 -21.48
C THR A 493 7.74 -10.58 -20.65
N THR A 494 8.08 -10.62 -19.36
CA THR A 494 7.61 -11.69 -18.45
C THR A 494 6.10 -11.69 -18.30
N PHE A 495 5.49 -10.51 -18.27
CA PHE A 495 4.05 -10.34 -18.22
C PHE A 495 3.36 -10.81 -19.52
N ALA A 496 3.93 -10.50 -20.69
CA ALA A 496 3.43 -10.97 -21.98
C ALA A 496 3.44 -12.50 -22.09
N TYR A 497 4.54 -13.15 -21.68
CA TYR A 497 4.60 -14.62 -21.63
C TYR A 497 3.56 -15.22 -20.67
N ALA A 498 3.23 -14.54 -19.58
CA ALA A 498 2.19 -15.00 -18.67
C ALA A 498 0.82 -15.06 -19.35
N TYR A 499 0.39 -13.98 -20.00
CA TYR A 499 -0.88 -13.98 -20.72
C TYR A 499 -0.89 -14.91 -21.93
N LYS A 500 0.25 -15.09 -22.63
CA LYS A 500 0.35 -16.10 -23.69
C LYS A 500 0.15 -17.51 -23.15
N ALA A 501 0.77 -17.83 -22.01
CA ALA A 501 0.59 -19.12 -21.35
C ALA A 501 -0.85 -19.35 -20.91
N PHE A 502 -1.51 -18.33 -20.36
CA PHE A 502 -2.93 -18.42 -19.97
C PHE A 502 -3.85 -18.57 -21.18
N ALA A 503 -3.61 -17.84 -22.27
CA ALA A 503 -4.38 -17.96 -23.50
C ALA A 503 -4.17 -19.33 -24.18
N LEU A 504 -2.94 -19.86 -24.20
CA LEU A 504 -2.67 -21.22 -24.68
C LEU A 504 -3.42 -22.27 -23.84
N ASN A 505 -3.40 -22.12 -22.51
CA ASN A 505 -4.16 -22.98 -21.61
C ASN A 505 -5.68 -22.90 -21.93
N ALA A 506 -6.21 -21.70 -22.18
CA ALA A 506 -7.61 -21.48 -22.56
C ALA A 506 -8.01 -22.09 -23.91
N LEU A 507 -7.02 -22.42 -24.75
CA LEU A 507 -7.21 -23.11 -26.03
C LEU A 507 -6.92 -24.61 -25.92
N ASN A 508 -6.88 -25.17 -24.69
CA ASN A 508 -6.51 -26.56 -24.40
C ASN A 508 -5.10 -26.94 -24.86
N LYS A 509 -4.18 -25.97 -24.90
CA LYS A 509 -2.76 -26.14 -25.25
C LYS A 509 -1.86 -25.93 -24.03
N GLY A 510 -2.29 -26.45 -22.87
CA GLY A 510 -1.57 -26.32 -21.60
C GLY A 510 -0.14 -26.87 -21.67
N ASP A 511 0.07 -28.01 -22.35
CA ASP A 511 1.41 -28.59 -22.50
C ASP A 511 2.34 -27.71 -23.34
N GLU A 512 1.85 -27.09 -24.42
CA GLU A 512 2.61 -26.09 -25.20
C GLU A 512 2.99 -24.88 -24.33
N ALA A 513 2.08 -24.43 -23.46
CA ALA A 513 2.34 -23.34 -22.52
C ALA A 513 3.44 -23.71 -21.52
N ILE A 514 3.39 -24.92 -20.96
CA ILE A 514 4.37 -25.43 -20.00
C ILE A 514 5.76 -25.58 -20.64
N GLU A 515 5.84 -26.12 -21.86
CA GLU A 515 7.12 -26.27 -22.56
C GLU A 515 7.71 -24.90 -22.95
N MET A 516 6.88 -23.96 -23.41
CA MET A 516 7.29 -22.58 -23.67
C MET A 516 7.91 -21.92 -22.42
N LEU A 517 7.26 -22.08 -21.26
CA LEU A 517 7.77 -21.53 -19.99
C LEU A 517 9.04 -22.23 -19.53
N LYS A 518 9.19 -23.53 -19.79
CA LYS A 518 10.40 -24.29 -19.48
C LYS A 518 11.59 -23.83 -20.32
N ILE A 519 11.43 -23.73 -21.64
CA ILE A 519 12.47 -23.19 -22.54
C ILE A 519 12.91 -21.80 -22.09
N ARG A 520 11.95 -20.95 -21.69
CA ARG A 520 12.24 -19.62 -21.15
C ARG A 520 13.01 -19.67 -19.84
N LEU A 521 12.66 -20.58 -18.93
CA LEU A 521 13.38 -20.75 -17.66
C LEU A 521 14.83 -21.21 -17.87
N ASP A 522 15.06 -22.11 -18.82
CA ASP A 522 16.38 -22.64 -19.16
C ASP A 522 17.28 -21.59 -19.83
N ALA A 523 16.68 -20.56 -20.44
CA ALA A 523 17.40 -19.46 -21.09
C ALA A 523 17.87 -18.35 -20.13
N PHE A 524 17.32 -18.26 -18.91
CA PHE A 524 17.70 -17.19 -17.98
C PHE A 524 19.07 -17.43 -17.34
N HIS A 525 19.84 -16.36 -17.19
CA HIS A 525 21.04 -16.39 -16.37
C HIS A 525 20.67 -16.54 -14.88
N PRO A 526 21.44 -17.28 -14.05
CA PRO A 526 21.12 -17.48 -12.64
C PRO A 526 20.93 -16.21 -11.80
N SER A 527 21.48 -15.07 -12.22
CA SER A 527 21.32 -13.76 -11.56
C SER A 527 19.98 -13.07 -11.86
N GLU A 528 19.21 -13.54 -12.85
CA GLU A 528 17.91 -12.99 -13.24
C GLU A 528 16.77 -13.48 -12.31
N HIS A 529 17.03 -13.42 -11.01
CA HIS A 529 16.18 -14.01 -9.97
C HIS A 529 14.70 -13.67 -10.12
N GLN A 530 14.38 -12.42 -10.44
CA GLN A 530 12.99 -11.97 -10.57
C GLN A 530 12.27 -12.57 -11.78
N ASN A 531 12.97 -12.71 -12.91
CA ASN A 531 12.41 -13.28 -14.13
C ASN A 531 12.15 -14.77 -13.96
N ILE A 532 13.10 -15.45 -13.32
CA ILE A 532 13.00 -16.84 -12.94
C ILE A 532 11.75 -17.04 -12.06
N VAL A 533 11.62 -16.33 -10.94
CA VAL A 533 10.47 -16.56 -10.03
C VAL A 533 9.14 -16.19 -10.65
N ARG A 534 9.05 -15.11 -11.45
CA ARG A 534 7.81 -14.72 -12.12
C ARG A 534 7.39 -15.76 -13.17
N THR A 535 8.35 -16.27 -13.95
CA THR A 535 8.09 -17.32 -14.95
C THR A 535 7.71 -18.65 -14.28
N MET A 536 8.40 -19.03 -13.19
CA MET A 536 8.02 -20.18 -12.36
C MET A 536 6.61 -20.04 -11.79
N THR A 537 6.24 -18.83 -11.36
CA THR A 537 4.91 -18.55 -10.82
C THR A 537 3.83 -18.69 -11.89
N THR A 538 4.04 -18.15 -13.09
CA THR A 538 3.15 -18.40 -14.25
C THR A 538 2.98 -19.90 -14.50
N LYS A 539 4.08 -20.66 -14.49
CA LYS A 539 4.05 -22.12 -14.66
C LYS A 539 3.21 -22.80 -13.58
N ALA A 540 3.36 -22.36 -12.32
CA ALA A 540 2.55 -22.84 -11.20
C ALA A 540 1.06 -22.55 -11.38
N LEU A 541 0.71 -21.38 -11.92
CA LEU A 541 -0.68 -21.01 -12.21
C LEU A 541 -1.29 -21.86 -13.33
N VAL A 542 -0.53 -22.20 -14.38
CA VAL A 542 -0.98 -23.15 -15.41
C VAL A 542 -1.25 -24.53 -14.80
N TYR A 543 -0.34 -25.04 -13.95
CA TYR A 543 -0.61 -26.27 -13.20
C TYR A 543 -1.83 -26.17 -12.27
N ALA A 544 -2.10 -24.99 -11.70
CA ALA A 544 -3.27 -24.77 -10.84
C ALA A 544 -4.59 -24.90 -11.61
N PHE A 545 -4.67 -24.41 -12.85
CA PHE A 545 -5.85 -24.64 -13.72
C PHE A 545 -6.12 -26.14 -13.89
N HIS A 546 -5.09 -26.93 -14.15
CA HIS A 546 -5.20 -28.38 -14.27
C HIS A 546 -5.30 -29.13 -12.94
N SER A 547 -5.20 -28.42 -11.81
CA SER A 547 -5.18 -29.00 -10.46
C SER A 547 -4.07 -30.03 -10.26
N ASP A 548 -2.92 -29.84 -10.91
CA ASP A 548 -1.72 -30.65 -10.71
C ASP A 548 -0.96 -30.19 -9.46
N LEU A 549 -1.46 -30.62 -8.30
CA LEU A 549 -0.88 -30.25 -6.99
C LEU A 549 0.56 -30.74 -6.82
N ASN A 550 0.97 -31.82 -7.50
CA ASN A 550 2.32 -32.37 -7.40
C ASN A 550 3.34 -31.45 -8.08
N SER A 551 3.03 -31.05 -9.32
CA SER A 551 3.89 -30.13 -10.06
C SER A 551 4.00 -28.78 -9.35
N ILE A 552 2.90 -28.25 -8.79
CA ILE A 552 2.91 -27.00 -8.01
C ILE A 552 3.79 -27.17 -6.76
N GLN A 553 3.63 -28.26 -6.00
CA GLN A 553 4.40 -28.52 -4.78
C GLN A 553 5.92 -28.61 -5.06
N SER A 554 6.32 -29.06 -6.25
CA SER A 554 7.72 -29.18 -6.63
C SER A 554 8.42 -27.82 -6.86
N ILE A 555 7.67 -26.77 -7.25
CA ILE A 555 8.23 -25.47 -7.65
C ILE A 555 7.98 -24.35 -6.63
N VAL A 556 6.90 -24.41 -5.86
CA VAL A 556 6.50 -23.35 -4.91
C VAL A 556 7.56 -23.07 -3.83
N PRO A 557 8.24 -24.07 -3.21
CA PRO A 557 9.28 -23.79 -2.23
C PRO A 557 10.39 -22.88 -2.76
N ARG A 558 10.82 -23.11 -4.01
CA ARG A 558 11.86 -22.31 -4.68
C ARG A 558 11.36 -20.91 -5.04
N ILE A 559 10.08 -20.77 -5.42
CA ILE A 559 9.44 -19.45 -5.62
C ILE A 559 9.49 -18.65 -4.31
N ILE A 560 9.10 -19.25 -3.18
CA ILE A 560 9.08 -18.61 -1.86
C ILE A 560 10.50 -18.24 -1.41
N GLU A 561 11.46 -19.15 -1.54
CA GLU A 561 12.85 -18.93 -1.12
C GLU A 561 13.49 -17.74 -1.83
N ILE A 562 13.46 -17.73 -3.17
CA ILE A 562 14.08 -16.66 -3.97
C ILE A 562 13.33 -15.34 -3.76
N SER A 563 11.99 -15.38 -3.74
CA SER A 563 11.18 -14.16 -3.57
C SER A 563 11.39 -13.53 -2.20
N ASP A 564 11.56 -14.33 -1.13
CA ASP A 564 11.84 -13.79 0.20
C ASP A 564 13.26 -13.22 0.30
N LYS A 565 14.25 -13.98 -0.20
CA LYS A 565 15.66 -13.54 -0.22
C LYS A 565 15.84 -12.20 -0.90
N HIS A 566 15.15 -11.99 -2.02
CA HIS A 566 15.25 -10.77 -2.84
C HIS A 566 14.12 -9.77 -2.61
N ARG A 567 13.20 -10.05 -1.67
CA ARG A 567 12.08 -9.17 -1.28
C ARG A 567 11.10 -8.86 -2.43
N TYR A 568 10.83 -9.84 -3.30
CA TYR A 568 9.78 -9.78 -4.32
C TYR A 568 8.42 -10.11 -3.69
N TYR A 569 7.89 -9.19 -2.87
CA TYR A 569 6.74 -9.45 -2.01
C TYR A 569 5.45 -9.82 -2.77
N GLU A 570 5.26 -9.33 -3.99
CA GLU A 570 4.15 -9.74 -4.87
C GLU A 570 4.19 -11.26 -5.15
N THR A 571 5.33 -11.72 -5.68
CA THR A 571 5.54 -13.13 -6.01
C THR A 571 5.59 -14.00 -4.76
N LEU A 572 6.12 -13.47 -3.65
CA LEU A 572 6.11 -14.16 -2.36
C LEU A 572 4.68 -14.40 -1.85
N GLY A 573 3.80 -13.40 -1.94
CA GLY A 573 2.38 -13.53 -1.59
C GLY A 573 1.68 -14.64 -2.38
N MET A 574 1.91 -14.68 -3.70
CA MET A 574 1.40 -15.76 -4.56
C MET A 574 1.95 -17.14 -4.16
N GLY A 575 3.25 -17.24 -3.90
CA GLY A 575 3.89 -18.49 -3.48
C GLY A 575 3.32 -19.03 -2.17
N LEU A 576 3.16 -18.16 -1.17
CA LEU A 576 2.53 -18.52 0.11
C LEU A 576 1.08 -18.97 -0.09
N TYR A 577 0.34 -18.32 -0.98
CA TYR A 577 -1.05 -18.69 -1.30
C TYR A 577 -1.10 -20.09 -1.90
N LEU A 578 -0.30 -20.35 -2.94
CA LEU A 578 -0.26 -21.67 -3.57
C LEU A 578 0.15 -22.77 -2.59
N GLN A 579 1.10 -22.48 -1.68
CA GLN A 579 1.48 -23.43 -0.65
C GLN A 579 0.34 -23.74 0.33
N LEU A 580 -0.41 -22.72 0.76
CA LEU A 580 -1.57 -22.91 1.63
C LEU A 580 -2.72 -23.63 0.91
N ASP A 581 -2.97 -23.32 -0.37
CA ASP A 581 -3.98 -23.99 -1.19
C ASP A 581 -3.68 -25.50 -1.32
N ILE A 582 -2.45 -25.87 -1.67
CA ILE A 582 -2.03 -27.28 -1.77
C ILE A 582 -2.28 -28.02 -0.45
N LYS A 583 -1.79 -27.46 0.66
CA LYS A 583 -1.95 -28.09 1.99
C LYS A 583 -3.42 -28.20 2.37
N TYR A 584 -4.22 -27.18 2.06
CA TYR A 584 -5.66 -27.21 2.30
C TYR A 584 -6.35 -28.33 1.52
N ARG A 585 -6.14 -28.41 0.20
CA ARG A 585 -6.79 -29.39 -0.68
C ARG A 585 -6.40 -30.83 -0.37
N ARG A 586 -5.17 -31.05 0.12
CA ARG A 586 -4.68 -32.37 0.58
C ARG A 586 -5.14 -32.76 1.98
N GLY A 587 -5.79 -31.87 2.73
CA GLY A 587 -6.15 -32.13 4.13
C GLY A 587 -4.97 -32.07 5.10
N GLU A 588 -3.82 -31.55 4.68
CA GLU A 588 -2.59 -31.43 5.46
C GLU A 588 -2.66 -30.18 6.38
N HIS A 589 -3.60 -30.18 7.32
CA HIS A 589 -3.90 -29.02 8.17
C HIS A 589 -2.99 -28.88 9.39
N ASN A 590 -2.08 -29.83 9.61
CA ASN A 590 -1.22 -29.84 10.79
C ASN A 590 -0.12 -28.78 10.67
N ASP A 591 -0.01 -27.94 11.71
CA ASP A 591 1.03 -26.93 11.89
C ASP A 591 1.25 -25.95 10.71
N LEU A 592 0.24 -25.13 10.44
CA LEU A 592 0.32 -24.01 9.47
C LEU A 592 0.63 -22.66 10.12
N SER A 593 0.99 -22.68 11.41
CA SER A 593 1.14 -21.50 12.26
C SER A 593 2.16 -20.51 11.70
N GLU A 594 3.32 -21.02 11.26
CA GLU A 594 4.40 -20.20 10.71
C GLU A 594 4.04 -19.61 9.34
N LEU A 595 3.31 -20.36 8.49
CA LEU A 595 2.84 -19.84 7.20
C LEU A 595 1.83 -18.71 7.37
N PHE A 596 0.90 -18.82 8.32
CA PHE A 596 -0.03 -17.73 8.62
C PHE A 596 0.67 -16.51 9.21
N LYS A 597 1.61 -16.72 10.14
CA LYS A 597 2.40 -15.64 10.73
C LYS A 597 3.22 -14.90 9.68
N ARG A 598 3.85 -15.63 8.76
CA ARG A 598 4.59 -15.07 7.64
C ARG A 598 3.69 -14.32 6.66
N SER A 599 2.55 -14.90 6.29
CA SER A 599 1.54 -14.24 5.44
C SER A 599 1.05 -12.92 6.05
N PHE A 600 0.78 -12.91 7.35
CA PHE A 600 0.35 -11.72 8.09
C PHE A 600 1.43 -10.63 8.12
N SER A 601 2.71 -10.99 8.28
CA SER A 601 3.79 -10.01 8.44
C SER A 601 4.07 -9.19 7.17
N ILE A 602 3.81 -9.76 5.98
CA ILE A 602 4.04 -9.10 4.69
C ILE A 602 2.76 -8.61 4.00
N ARG A 603 1.60 -8.68 4.66
CA ARG A 603 0.27 -8.36 4.08
C ARG A 603 0.14 -6.98 3.40
N HIS A 604 0.92 -6.00 3.86
CA HIS A 604 0.92 -4.63 3.33
C HIS A 604 1.94 -4.41 2.21
N LEU A 605 2.85 -5.36 2.00
CA LEU A 605 3.92 -5.30 0.98
C LEU A 605 3.53 -5.97 -0.33
N MET A 606 2.46 -6.76 -0.34
CA MET A 606 1.88 -7.41 -1.51
C MET A 606 0.55 -6.73 -1.91
N ARG A 607 0.05 -6.98 -3.12
CA ARG A 607 -1.31 -6.59 -3.51
C ARG A 607 -2.33 -7.18 -2.53
N PRO A 608 -3.36 -6.41 -2.13
CA PRO A 608 -4.23 -6.84 -1.04
C PRO A 608 -5.03 -8.09 -1.35
N VAL A 609 -5.32 -8.30 -2.64
CA VAL A 609 -6.04 -9.46 -3.13
C VAL A 609 -5.35 -10.77 -2.70
N TRP A 610 -4.00 -10.80 -2.70
CA TRP A 610 -3.24 -11.97 -2.26
C TRP A 610 -3.49 -12.30 -0.80
N TYR A 611 -3.47 -11.28 0.07
CA TYR A 611 -3.70 -11.49 1.48
C TYR A 611 -5.14 -11.91 1.78
N ILE A 612 -6.13 -11.41 1.03
CA ILE A 612 -7.51 -11.87 1.16
C ILE A 612 -7.64 -13.35 0.81
N TYR A 613 -7.02 -13.82 -0.27
CA TYR A 613 -7.03 -15.25 -0.60
C TYR A 613 -6.32 -16.10 0.46
N LEU A 614 -5.16 -15.64 0.96
CA LEU A 614 -4.44 -16.28 2.07
C LEU A 614 -5.31 -16.40 3.33
N ALA A 615 -5.95 -15.30 3.73
CA ALA A 615 -6.85 -15.24 4.87
C ALA A 615 -8.11 -16.08 4.64
N GLY A 616 -8.61 -16.13 3.40
CA GLY A 616 -9.73 -16.99 3.01
C GLY A 616 -9.44 -18.46 3.23
N ILE A 617 -8.27 -18.94 2.78
CA ILE A 617 -7.84 -20.32 3.05
C ILE A 617 -7.70 -20.56 4.57
N GLN A 618 -7.18 -19.60 5.33
CA GLN A 618 -7.11 -19.69 6.80
C GLN A 618 -8.50 -19.82 7.46
N VAL A 619 -9.50 -19.08 6.99
CA VAL A 619 -10.89 -19.17 7.44
C VAL A 619 -11.48 -20.54 7.12
N LEU A 620 -11.31 -21.02 5.88
CA LEU A 620 -11.79 -22.33 5.44
C LEU A 620 -11.16 -23.48 6.25
N ILE A 621 -9.86 -23.43 6.54
CA ILE A 621 -9.19 -24.38 7.45
C ILE A 621 -9.78 -24.33 8.86
N SER A 622 -10.05 -23.12 9.37
CA SER A 622 -10.58 -22.92 10.73
C SER A 622 -12.02 -23.40 10.87
N LEU A 623 -12.82 -23.34 9.79
CA LEU A 623 -14.16 -23.95 9.74
C LEU A 623 -14.07 -25.47 9.90
N LYS A 624 -13.10 -26.12 9.24
CA LYS A 624 -12.88 -27.57 9.37
C LYS A 624 -12.40 -27.96 10.77
N SER A 625 -11.55 -27.18 11.43
CA SER A 625 -10.95 -27.52 12.74
C SER A 625 -11.88 -27.36 13.98
N LYS A 626 -13.20 -27.55 13.83
CA LYS A 626 -14.25 -27.28 14.85
C LYS A 626 -14.28 -25.82 15.32
N GLY A 627 -13.92 -24.88 14.45
CA GLY A 627 -13.94 -23.46 14.77
C GLY A 627 -12.78 -22.98 15.65
N LYS A 628 -11.80 -23.84 15.98
CA LYS A 628 -10.60 -23.41 16.69
C LYS A 628 -9.89 -22.34 15.85
N ASN A 629 -9.80 -21.13 16.38
CA ASN A 629 -9.25 -19.93 15.73
C ASN A 629 -10.11 -19.26 14.65
N LEU A 630 -11.34 -19.70 14.37
CA LEU A 630 -12.19 -19.08 13.36
C LEU A 630 -12.44 -17.59 13.66
N GLN A 631 -12.84 -17.26 14.89
CA GLN A 631 -13.05 -15.87 15.32
C GLN A 631 -11.78 -15.02 15.15
N LYS A 632 -10.61 -15.59 15.43
CA LYS A 632 -9.33 -14.91 15.28
C LYS A 632 -9.00 -14.64 13.81
N ALA A 633 -9.22 -15.62 12.93
CA ALA A 633 -9.04 -15.47 11.48
C ALA A 633 -9.99 -14.42 10.90
N LEU A 634 -11.26 -14.45 11.29
CA LEU A 634 -12.26 -13.47 10.88
C LEU A 634 -11.92 -12.05 11.37
N HIS A 635 -11.45 -11.91 12.61
CA HIS A 635 -11.01 -10.63 13.14
C HIS A 635 -9.84 -10.04 12.33
N TYR A 636 -8.85 -10.86 11.95
CA TYR A 636 -7.76 -10.39 11.10
C TYR A 636 -8.22 -9.98 9.71
N LEU A 637 -9.12 -10.75 9.10
CA LEU A 637 -9.71 -10.44 7.80
C LEU A 637 -10.48 -9.10 7.85
N ASP A 638 -11.32 -8.91 8.87
CA ASP A 638 -12.07 -7.67 9.07
C ASP A 638 -11.15 -6.47 9.30
N SER A 639 -10.13 -6.62 10.17
CA SER A 639 -9.12 -5.58 10.42
C SER A 639 -8.47 -5.15 9.11
N PHE A 640 -7.96 -6.10 8.34
CA PHE A 640 -7.26 -5.79 7.09
C PHE A 640 -8.14 -5.09 6.05
N CYS A 641 -9.42 -5.49 5.94
CA CYS A 641 -10.35 -4.82 5.02
C CYS A 641 -10.62 -3.37 5.45
N ASN A 642 -10.81 -3.14 6.75
CA ASN A 642 -11.02 -1.81 7.31
C ASN A 642 -9.76 -0.92 7.19
N GLU A 643 -8.57 -1.52 7.17
CA GLU A 643 -7.28 -0.83 7.01
C GLU A 643 -7.07 -0.27 5.58
N LEU A 644 -7.70 -0.82 4.54
CA LEU A 644 -7.38 -0.50 3.14
C LEU A 644 -8.42 0.38 2.40
N HIS A 645 -9.61 0.56 2.97
CA HIS A 645 -10.70 1.34 2.36
C HIS A 645 -10.96 1.00 0.88
N ALA A 646 -10.94 -0.29 0.52
CA ALA A 646 -11.12 -0.75 -0.85
C ALA A 646 -12.39 -1.60 -0.99
N GLU A 647 -13.28 -1.17 -1.89
CA GLU A 647 -14.56 -1.81 -2.14
C GLU A 647 -14.41 -3.25 -2.65
N ASN A 648 -13.55 -3.49 -3.65
CA ASN A 648 -13.31 -4.83 -4.21
C ASN A 648 -12.85 -5.86 -3.15
N ILE A 649 -12.06 -5.41 -2.18
CA ILE A 649 -11.60 -6.24 -1.06
C ILE A 649 -12.79 -6.58 -0.14
N THR A 650 -13.67 -5.62 0.09
CA THR A 650 -14.87 -5.80 0.90
C THR A 650 -15.82 -6.83 0.26
N GLN A 651 -15.95 -6.84 -1.06
CA GLN A 651 -16.76 -7.84 -1.77
C GLN A 651 -16.22 -9.27 -1.60
N LEU A 652 -14.91 -9.47 -1.69
CA LEU A 652 -14.28 -10.77 -1.40
C LEU A 652 -14.49 -11.21 0.05
N LYS A 653 -14.38 -10.26 1.00
CA LYS A 653 -14.66 -10.53 2.41
C LYS A 653 -16.11 -10.98 2.62
N ASN A 654 -17.07 -10.29 2.02
CA ASN A 654 -18.49 -10.63 2.18
C ASN A 654 -18.76 -12.04 1.65
N ALA A 655 -18.21 -12.42 0.50
CA ALA A 655 -18.29 -13.79 0.00
C ALA A 655 -17.71 -14.82 0.99
N LEU A 656 -16.55 -14.55 1.60
CA LEU A 656 -15.99 -15.44 2.64
C LEU A 656 -16.89 -15.54 3.88
N LEU A 657 -17.49 -14.43 4.32
CA LEU A 657 -18.43 -14.43 5.44
C LEU A 657 -19.71 -15.21 5.13
N ILE A 658 -20.16 -15.21 3.87
CA ILE A 658 -21.27 -16.04 3.41
C ILE A 658 -20.91 -17.53 3.52
N GLU A 659 -19.72 -17.97 3.10
CA GLU A 659 -19.28 -19.36 3.31
C GLU A 659 -19.32 -19.76 4.79
N VAL A 660 -18.89 -18.86 5.68
CA VAL A 660 -18.95 -19.08 7.14
C VAL A 660 -20.40 -19.22 7.61
N ALA A 661 -21.28 -18.32 7.20
CA ALA A 661 -22.69 -18.35 7.57
C ALA A 661 -23.39 -19.62 7.05
N LEU A 662 -23.11 -20.02 5.80
CA LEU A 662 -23.61 -21.27 5.21
C LEU A 662 -23.10 -22.50 5.98
N ALA A 663 -21.82 -22.57 6.32
CA ALA A 663 -21.25 -23.66 7.10
C ALA A 663 -21.85 -23.74 8.53
N GLN A 664 -22.28 -22.61 9.09
CA GLN A 664 -22.96 -22.54 10.38
C GLN A 664 -24.48 -22.70 10.29
N GLN A 665 -25.04 -22.89 9.09
CA GLN A 665 -26.47 -22.94 8.80
C GLN A 665 -27.23 -21.66 9.21
N ASN A 666 -26.54 -20.51 9.25
CA ASN A 666 -27.15 -19.20 9.50
C ASN A 666 -27.56 -18.54 8.16
N TYR A 667 -28.66 -19.01 7.59
CA TYR A 667 -29.11 -18.58 6.26
C TYR A 667 -29.59 -17.12 6.21
N GLU A 668 -30.13 -16.59 7.31
CA GLU A 668 -30.56 -15.19 7.40
C GLU A 668 -29.36 -14.24 7.23
N GLU A 669 -28.27 -14.51 7.93
CA GLU A 669 -27.04 -13.72 7.80
C GLU A 669 -26.40 -13.87 6.41
N ALA A 670 -26.44 -15.08 5.85
CA ALA A 670 -25.95 -15.34 4.49
C ALA A 670 -26.71 -14.50 3.44
N LEU A 671 -28.04 -14.43 3.54
CA LEU A 671 -28.90 -13.62 2.66
C LEU A 671 -28.69 -12.11 2.86
N ARG A 672 -28.49 -11.66 4.11
CA ARG A 672 -28.19 -10.26 4.42
C ARG A 672 -26.89 -9.81 3.77
N LEU A 673 -25.84 -10.63 3.85
CA LEU A 673 -24.54 -10.35 3.23
C LEU A 673 -24.62 -10.42 1.71
N HIS A 674 -25.38 -11.37 1.15
CA HIS A 674 -25.60 -11.50 -0.29
C HIS A 674 -26.15 -10.23 -0.91
N ALA A 675 -27.15 -9.59 -0.29
CA ALA A 675 -27.72 -8.33 -0.76
C ALA A 675 -26.70 -7.17 -0.83
N GLN A 676 -25.54 -7.31 -0.18
CA GLN A 676 -24.46 -6.33 -0.14
C GLN A 676 -23.22 -6.79 -0.93
N THR A 677 -23.31 -7.91 -1.66
CA THR A 677 -22.17 -8.55 -2.32
C THR A 677 -22.30 -8.51 -3.84
N ASN A 678 -21.25 -8.02 -4.51
CA ASN A 678 -21.11 -8.13 -5.96
C ASN A 678 -20.15 -9.28 -6.31
N TYR A 679 -20.69 -10.35 -6.90
CA TYR A 679 -19.94 -11.55 -7.32
C TYR A 679 -19.32 -11.43 -8.71
N HIS A 680 -19.70 -10.44 -9.52
CA HIS A 680 -19.27 -10.29 -10.92
C HIS A 680 -18.03 -9.40 -11.10
N LEU A 681 -17.24 -9.20 -10.06
CA LEU A 681 -15.95 -8.54 -10.17
C LEU A 681 -14.99 -9.42 -10.99
N HIS A 682 -14.17 -8.77 -11.84
CA HIS A 682 -13.15 -9.43 -12.66
C HIS A 682 -11.97 -9.87 -11.77
N PHE A 683 -12.17 -10.93 -11.00
CA PHE A 683 -11.10 -11.56 -10.24
C PHE A 683 -10.33 -12.53 -11.14
N PRO A 684 -9.02 -12.74 -10.91
CA PRO A 684 -8.32 -13.82 -11.57
C PRO A 684 -8.94 -15.17 -11.13
N ILE A 685 -9.57 -15.91 -12.05
CA ILE A 685 -10.41 -17.07 -11.69
C ILE A 685 -9.57 -18.34 -11.43
N HIS A 686 -8.23 -18.25 -11.44
CA HIS A 686 -7.34 -19.40 -11.18
C HIS A 686 -7.17 -19.76 -9.69
N TYR A 687 -7.98 -19.18 -8.80
CA TYR A 687 -7.92 -19.44 -7.37
C TYR A 687 -8.89 -20.51 -6.93
N TYR A 688 -8.57 -21.13 -5.79
CA TYR A 688 -9.43 -22.10 -5.17
C TYR A 688 -10.73 -21.45 -4.67
N PHE A 689 -10.60 -20.37 -3.90
CA PHE A 689 -11.77 -19.64 -3.42
C PHE A 689 -12.28 -18.69 -4.51
N LEU A 690 -13.53 -18.89 -4.94
CA LEU A 690 -14.19 -18.11 -5.98
C LEU A 690 -15.55 -17.60 -5.45
N PRO A 691 -15.77 -16.28 -5.35
CA PRO A 691 -17.04 -15.71 -4.88
C PRO A 691 -18.26 -16.22 -5.64
N GLN A 692 -18.13 -16.47 -6.94
CA GLN A 692 -19.21 -16.96 -7.79
C GLN A 692 -19.62 -18.40 -7.41
N VAL A 693 -18.71 -19.22 -6.89
CA VAL A 693 -19.07 -20.53 -6.34
C VAL A 693 -19.86 -20.38 -5.04
N THR A 694 -19.52 -19.38 -4.23
CA THR A 694 -20.28 -19.05 -3.01
C THR A 694 -21.71 -18.60 -3.33
N GLU A 695 -21.88 -17.78 -4.36
CA GLU A 695 -23.20 -17.38 -4.87
C GLU A 695 -24.04 -18.61 -5.25
N LEU A 696 -23.47 -19.53 -6.03
CA LEU A 696 -24.15 -20.78 -6.39
C LEU A 696 -24.53 -21.64 -5.18
N LYS A 697 -23.65 -21.75 -4.16
CA LYS A 697 -23.98 -22.45 -2.91
C LYS A 697 -25.15 -21.79 -2.18
N LEU A 698 -25.15 -20.47 -2.07
CA LEU A 698 -26.22 -19.71 -1.42
C LEU A 698 -27.58 -19.96 -2.09
N LEU A 699 -27.64 -19.90 -3.42
CA LEU A 699 -28.85 -20.14 -4.21
C LEU A 699 -29.44 -21.56 -4.00
N LEU A 700 -28.59 -22.56 -3.75
CA LEU A 700 -29.02 -23.95 -3.49
C LEU A 700 -29.37 -24.26 -2.03
N TYR A 701 -28.86 -23.49 -1.08
CA TYR A 701 -28.95 -23.82 0.36
C TYR A 701 -30.00 -23.00 1.12
N THR A 702 -30.50 -21.90 0.54
CA THR A 702 -31.47 -21.01 1.19
C THR A 702 -32.93 -21.38 0.85
N ARG A 703 -33.85 -21.16 1.80
CA ARG A 703 -35.14 -21.90 1.93
C ARG A 703 -36.36 -21.40 1.13
N SER A 704 -36.26 -20.41 0.25
CA SER A 704 -37.40 -19.98 -0.59
C SER A 704 -37.37 -20.73 -1.93
N ASP A 705 -38.13 -21.82 -2.05
CA ASP A 705 -38.36 -22.64 -3.26
C ASP A 705 -37.13 -23.13 -4.07
N ASN A 706 -35.91 -22.86 -3.61
CA ASN A 706 -34.64 -22.92 -4.35
C ASN A 706 -34.71 -22.12 -5.65
N ASN A 707 -33.89 -21.07 -5.78
CA ASN A 707 -33.82 -20.25 -7.00
C ASN A 707 -33.03 -21.00 -8.10
N LEU A 708 -33.52 -22.17 -8.50
CA LEU A 708 -32.83 -23.07 -9.42
C LEU A 708 -32.65 -22.45 -10.81
N ASP A 709 -33.62 -21.67 -11.28
CA ASP A 709 -33.53 -20.94 -12.54
C ASP A 709 -32.36 -19.94 -12.52
N GLU A 710 -32.24 -19.18 -11.43
CA GLU A 710 -31.12 -18.26 -11.22
C GLU A 710 -29.79 -19.02 -11.07
N PHE A 711 -29.77 -20.14 -10.33
CA PHE A 711 -28.60 -21.00 -10.21
C PHE A 711 -28.09 -21.46 -11.57
N PHE A 712 -28.96 -21.99 -12.46
CA PHE A 712 -28.55 -22.45 -13.78
C PHE A 712 -28.12 -21.30 -14.69
N ASN A 713 -28.74 -20.12 -14.55
CA ASN A 713 -28.32 -18.93 -15.29
C ASN A 713 -26.92 -18.46 -14.87
N VAL A 714 -26.66 -18.30 -13.57
CA VAL A 714 -25.36 -17.87 -13.03
C VAL A 714 -24.28 -18.92 -13.35
N SER A 715 -24.60 -20.20 -13.19
CA SER A 715 -23.64 -21.29 -13.36
C SER A 715 -23.24 -21.53 -14.82
N LYS A 716 -24.09 -21.17 -15.78
CA LYS A 716 -23.83 -21.32 -17.22
C LYS A 716 -22.53 -20.65 -17.66
N ASN A 717 -22.35 -19.37 -17.30
CA ASN A 717 -21.16 -18.60 -17.69
C ASN A 717 -19.91 -19.15 -17.01
N LEU A 718 -20.01 -19.58 -15.75
CA LEU A 718 -18.92 -20.24 -15.03
C LEU A 718 -18.54 -21.57 -15.70
N TRP A 719 -19.51 -22.34 -16.19
CA TRP A 719 -19.25 -23.60 -16.88
C TRP A 719 -18.49 -23.39 -18.19
N ILE A 720 -18.90 -22.39 -18.99
CA ILE A 720 -18.22 -22.01 -20.23
C ILE A 720 -16.77 -21.66 -19.93
N TYR A 721 -16.56 -20.74 -18.98
CA TYR A 721 -15.24 -20.34 -18.54
C TYR A 721 -14.39 -21.52 -18.06
N ALA A 722 -14.94 -22.37 -17.18
CA ALA A 722 -14.21 -23.50 -16.60
C ALA A 722 -13.79 -24.53 -17.66
N LYS A 723 -14.60 -24.72 -18.71
CA LYS A 723 -14.24 -25.55 -19.87
C LYS A 723 -13.13 -24.94 -20.69
N GLU A 724 -13.30 -23.68 -21.10
CA GLU A 724 -12.33 -22.98 -21.95
C GLU A 724 -10.97 -22.96 -21.25
N MET A 725 -10.92 -22.55 -19.99
CA MET A 725 -9.68 -22.45 -19.21
C MET A 725 -9.14 -23.79 -18.71
N SER A 726 -9.76 -24.92 -19.08
CA SER A 726 -9.39 -26.24 -18.53
C SER A 726 -9.27 -26.23 -17.00
N HIS A 727 -10.14 -25.47 -16.33
CA HIS A 727 -10.08 -25.22 -14.89
C HIS A 727 -10.68 -26.40 -14.12
N GLN A 728 -9.88 -27.43 -13.88
CA GLN A 728 -10.30 -28.71 -13.29
C GLN A 728 -10.93 -28.56 -11.90
N ASN A 729 -10.38 -27.72 -11.01
CA ASN A 729 -10.97 -27.51 -9.69
C ASN A 729 -12.36 -26.84 -9.76
N LEU A 730 -12.54 -25.84 -10.62
CA LEU A 730 -13.84 -25.20 -10.81
C LEU A 730 -14.83 -26.16 -11.47
N LEU A 731 -14.42 -26.93 -12.49
CA LEU A 731 -15.25 -27.98 -13.09
C LEU A 731 -15.68 -29.03 -12.04
N LEU A 732 -14.79 -29.42 -11.13
CA LEU A 732 -15.09 -30.32 -10.02
C LEU A 732 -16.19 -29.72 -9.13
N LYS A 733 -16.03 -28.48 -8.66
CA LYS A 733 -17.01 -27.78 -7.82
C LYS A 733 -18.35 -27.60 -8.52
N LEU A 734 -18.36 -27.22 -9.81
CA LEU A 734 -19.58 -27.08 -10.61
C LEU A 734 -20.30 -28.41 -10.80
N ASN A 735 -19.59 -29.52 -11.03
CA ASN A 735 -20.21 -30.84 -11.13
C ASN A 735 -20.85 -31.26 -9.80
N ILE A 736 -20.22 -30.95 -8.65
CA ILE A 736 -20.80 -31.23 -7.33
C ILE A 736 -22.09 -30.41 -7.14
N LEU A 737 -22.05 -29.10 -7.38
CA LEU A 737 -23.22 -28.21 -7.24
C LEU A 737 -24.38 -28.61 -8.17
N HIS A 738 -24.09 -28.96 -9.43
CA HIS A 738 -25.13 -29.43 -10.36
C HIS A 738 -25.69 -30.80 -9.95
N ALA A 739 -24.88 -31.66 -9.32
CA ALA A 739 -25.39 -32.92 -8.77
C ALA A 739 -26.39 -32.67 -7.64
N GLU A 740 -26.10 -31.70 -6.76
CA GLU A 740 -27.04 -31.27 -5.71
C GLU A 740 -28.31 -30.64 -6.29
N ALA A 741 -28.18 -29.72 -7.25
CA ALA A 741 -29.31 -29.09 -7.93
C ALA A 741 -30.24 -30.13 -8.58
N ALA A 742 -29.66 -31.12 -9.29
CA ALA A 742 -30.43 -32.21 -9.89
C ALA A 742 -31.13 -33.09 -8.84
N LEU A 743 -30.49 -33.34 -7.69
CA LEU A 743 -31.13 -34.07 -6.60
C LEU A 743 -32.30 -33.28 -6.00
N ILE A 744 -32.18 -31.96 -5.86
CA ILE A 744 -33.26 -31.07 -5.41
C ILE A 744 -34.45 -31.12 -6.39
N GLN A 745 -34.19 -31.18 -7.70
CA GLN A 745 -35.22 -31.37 -8.72
C GLN A 745 -35.83 -32.79 -8.75
N GLY A 746 -35.30 -33.72 -7.96
CA GLY A 746 -35.74 -35.12 -7.96
C GLY A 746 -35.12 -35.99 -9.06
N ASP A 747 -34.25 -35.46 -9.91
CA ASP A 747 -33.54 -36.20 -10.95
C ASP A 747 -32.28 -36.89 -10.41
N LYS A 748 -32.49 -38.05 -9.79
CA LYS A 748 -31.40 -38.89 -9.28
C LYS A 748 -30.43 -39.36 -10.36
N LYS A 749 -30.89 -39.50 -11.61
CA LYS A 749 -30.05 -39.99 -12.72
C LYS A 749 -29.04 -38.93 -13.12
N GLU A 750 -29.49 -37.69 -13.27
CA GLU A 750 -28.60 -36.57 -13.57
C GLU A 750 -27.69 -36.25 -12.38
N ALA A 751 -28.19 -36.32 -11.14
CA ALA A 751 -27.37 -36.16 -9.95
C ALA A 751 -26.19 -37.16 -9.91
N LEU A 752 -26.45 -38.44 -10.18
CA LEU A 752 -25.40 -39.47 -10.27
C LEU A 752 -24.47 -39.25 -11.46
N SER A 753 -24.97 -38.76 -12.59
CA SER A 753 -24.18 -38.44 -13.78
C SER A 753 -23.15 -37.36 -13.48
N LYS A 754 -23.59 -36.22 -12.92
CA LYS A 754 -22.71 -35.11 -12.53
C LYS A 754 -21.72 -35.52 -11.43
N MET A 755 -22.17 -36.29 -10.43
CA MET A 755 -21.28 -36.78 -9.38
C MET A 755 -20.19 -37.72 -9.93
N LYS A 756 -20.49 -38.58 -10.91
CA LYS A 756 -19.48 -39.41 -11.57
C LYS A 756 -18.44 -38.58 -12.33
N ASN A 757 -18.86 -37.48 -12.96
CA ASN A 757 -17.92 -36.55 -13.61
C ASN A 757 -17.02 -35.86 -12.57
N ALA A 758 -17.56 -35.43 -11.43
CA ALA A 758 -16.77 -34.93 -10.31
C ALA A 758 -15.73 -35.97 -9.84
N LEU A 759 -16.15 -37.22 -9.64
CA LEU A 759 -15.29 -38.31 -9.19
C LEU A 759 -14.17 -38.64 -10.19
N LYS A 760 -14.45 -38.51 -11.49
CA LYS A 760 -13.43 -38.64 -12.54
C LYS A 760 -12.33 -37.59 -12.38
N ILE A 761 -12.69 -36.32 -12.16
CA ILE A 761 -11.74 -35.23 -11.95
C ILE A 761 -10.96 -35.41 -10.64
N SER A 762 -11.62 -35.78 -9.54
CA SER A 762 -10.92 -35.95 -8.26
C SER A 762 -9.99 -37.17 -8.26
N ARG A 763 -10.28 -38.20 -9.06
CA ARG A 763 -9.39 -39.36 -9.23
C ARG A 763 -8.06 -38.99 -9.91
N THR A 764 -8.08 -38.03 -10.84
CA THR A 764 -6.87 -37.57 -11.54
C THR A 764 -6.11 -36.50 -10.73
N THR A 765 -6.83 -35.62 -10.05
CA THR A 765 -6.25 -34.46 -9.34
C THR A 765 -5.92 -34.73 -7.87
N LEU A 766 -6.41 -35.83 -7.29
CA LEU A 766 -6.33 -36.17 -5.87
C LEU A 766 -6.99 -35.14 -4.93
N ASP A 767 -7.87 -34.28 -5.46
CA ASP A 767 -8.62 -33.28 -4.69
C ASP A 767 -9.88 -33.90 -4.07
N LEU A 768 -9.69 -34.64 -2.97
CA LEU A 768 -10.76 -35.44 -2.34
C LEU A 768 -11.48 -34.70 -1.20
N THR A 769 -10.87 -33.68 -0.61
CA THR A 769 -11.44 -32.97 0.53
C THR A 769 -12.49 -31.93 0.14
N VAL A 770 -12.52 -31.51 -1.13
CA VAL A 770 -13.45 -30.51 -1.66
C VAL A 770 -14.92 -30.90 -1.47
N TYR A 771 -15.27 -32.19 -1.53
CA TYR A 771 -16.64 -32.68 -1.34
C TYR A 771 -17.22 -32.36 0.04
N THR A 772 -16.36 -32.24 1.05
CA THR A 772 -16.77 -31.92 2.44
C THR A 772 -17.15 -30.46 2.65
N GLU A 773 -17.01 -29.60 1.63
CA GLU A 773 -17.29 -28.17 1.70
C GLU A 773 -18.68 -27.79 1.20
N PHE A 774 -19.45 -28.81 0.81
CA PHE A 774 -20.78 -28.70 0.26
C PHE A 774 -21.80 -29.30 1.23
N SER A 775 -23.10 -29.26 0.89
CA SER A 775 -24.13 -29.69 1.82
C SER A 775 -24.14 -31.21 2.06
N ASN A 776 -24.91 -31.63 3.06
CA ASN A 776 -25.14 -33.05 3.37
C ASN A 776 -25.73 -33.84 2.18
N ARG A 777 -26.33 -33.17 1.18
CA ARG A 777 -26.81 -33.83 -0.05
C ARG A 777 -25.70 -34.51 -0.83
N VAL A 778 -24.47 -33.99 -0.81
CA VAL A 778 -23.30 -34.64 -1.44
C VAL A 778 -23.07 -36.03 -0.85
N TYR A 779 -23.18 -36.17 0.47
CA TYR A 779 -23.08 -37.45 1.16
C TYR A 779 -24.18 -38.43 0.72
N GLU A 780 -25.42 -37.94 0.55
CA GLU A 780 -26.53 -38.74 0.04
C GLU A 780 -26.28 -39.24 -1.39
N ILE A 781 -25.84 -38.36 -2.28
CA ILE A 781 -25.55 -38.72 -3.69
C ILE A 781 -24.41 -39.74 -3.77
N LEU A 782 -23.34 -39.55 -2.98
CA LEU A 782 -22.22 -40.49 -2.95
C LEU A 782 -22.64 -41.89 -2.48
N LYS A 783 -23.58 -41.99 -1.53
CA LYS A 783 -24.16 -43.28 -1.09
C LYS A 783 -24.98 -43.99 -2.16
N LEU A 784 -25.55 -43.25 -3.11
CA LEU A 784 -26.34 -43.81 -4.21
C LEU A 784 -25.45 -44.46 -5.30
N ILE A 785 -24.13 -44.33 -5.22
CA ILE A 785 -23.21 -44.92 -6.19
C ILE A 785 -23.18 -46.45 -6.02
N PRO A 786 -23.55 -47.24 -7.05
CA PRO A 786 -23.62 -48.69 -6.94
C PRO A 786 -22.23 -49.31 -6.70
N LYS A 787 -22.19 -50.42 -5.94
CA LYS A 787 -21.00 -51.25 -5.75
C LYS A 787 -20.35 -51.71 -7.06
N THR A 788 -21.15 -51.87 -8.10
CA THR A 788 -20.72 -52.26 -9.45
C THR A 788 -20.07 -51.11 -10.24
N SER A 789 -20.15 -49.87 -9.75
CA SER A 789 -19.53 -48.72 -10.41
C SER A 789 -18.02 -48.70 -10.22
N SER A 790 -17.28 -48.39 -11.28
CA SER A 790 -15.83 -48.15 -11.22
C SER A 790 -15.41 -46.99 -10.31
N PHE A 791 -16.36 -46.15 -9.88
CA PHE A 791 -16.15 -45.03 -8.96
C PHE A 791 -16.50 -45.37 -7.49
N TYR A 792 -17.00 -46.57 -7.20
CA TYR A 792 -17.46 -46.95 -5.85
C TYR A 792 -16.36 -46.82 -4.79
N LEU A 793 -15.13 -47.26 -5.10
CA LEU A 793 -14.01 -47.13 -4.17
C LEU A 793 -13.64 -45.67 -3.88
N SER A 794 -13.64 -44.82 -4.92
CA SER A 794 -13.38 -43.38 -4.75
C SER A 794 -14.49 -42.71 -3.94
N ALA A 795 -15.75 -43.05 -4.21
CA ALA A 795 -16.90 -42.56 -3.44
C ALA A 795 -16.82 -42.97 -1.97
N ASN A 796 -16.49 -44.22 -1.67
CA ASN A 796 -16.32 -44.70 -0.30
C ASN A 796 -15.13 -44.05 0.42
N HIS A 797 -14.04 -43.82 -0.29
CA HIS A 797 -12.91 -43.09 0.27
C HIS A 797 -13.32 -41.64 0.60
N ILE A 798 -14.11 -40.99 -0.25
CA ILE A 798 -14.62 -39.65 0.04
C ILE A 798 -15.60 -39.67 1.22
N LEU A 799 -16.51 -40.65 1.27
CA LEU A 799 -17.45 -40.85 2.38
C LEU A 799 -16.75 -41.03 3.73
N SER A 800 -15.52 -41.58 3.77
CA SER A 800 -14.77 -41.69 5.02
C SER A 800 -14.34 -40.32 5.58
N PHE A 801 -14.15 -39.30 4.74
CA PHE A 801 -13.86 -37.93 5.18
C PHE A 801 -15.06 -37.26 5.85
N PHE A 802 -16.29 -37.64 5.50
CA PHE A 802 -17.49 -37.14 6.18
C PHE A 802 -17.61 -37.64 7.64
N ASN A 803 -16.89 -38.70 8.02
CA ASN A 803 -16.91 -39.27 9.38
C ASN A 803 -15.85 -38.70 10.34
N VAL A 804 -14.91 -37.86 9.88
CA VAL A 804 -13.89 -37.20 10.73
C VAL A 804 -14.44 -35.93 11.40
N TYR A 805 -15.63 -35.48 11.00
CA TYR A 805 -16.32 -34.32 11.55
C TYR A 805 -17.68 -34.74 12.12
N PRO A 806 -17.91 -34.64 13.43
CA PRO A 806 -19.20 -34.98 14.00
C PRO A 806 -20.17 -33.83 13.70
N ILE A 807 -20.70 -33.79 12.48
CA ILE A 807 -22.04 -33.25 12.30
C ILE A 807 -22.95 -34.38 12.78
N LYS A 808 -23.19 -34.43 14.11
CA LYS A 808 -24.38 -35.13 14.57
C LYS A 808 -25.53 -34.45 13.82
N PRO A 809 -26.34 -35.18 13.03
CA PRO A 809 -27.58 -34.59 12.53
C PRO A 809 -28.30 -34.04 13.76
N LYS A 810 -28.58 -32.74 13.77
CA LYS A 810 -29.50 -32.20 14.77
C LYS A 810 -30.81 -32.99 14.56
N PRO A 811 -31.38 -33.63 15.60
CA PRO A 811 -32.72 -34.19 15.50
C PRO A 811 -33.63 -33.01 15.15
N GLY A 812 -34.12 -32.95 13.91
CA GLY A 812 -34.81 -31.77 13.38
C GLY A 812 -34.77 -31.60 11.86
N GLU A 813 -33.79 -32.19 11.15
CA GLU A 813 -33.90 -32.39 9.70
C GLU A 813 -34.67 -33.68 9.41
N LEU A 814 -35.95 -33.67 9.76
CA LEU A 814 -36.90 -34.67 9.31
C LEU A 814 -37.82 -34.01 8.30
N ALA A 815 -37.68 -34.44 7.04
CA ALA A 815 -38.77 -34.31 6.09
C ALA A 815 -39.95 -35.14 6.64
N PHE A 816 -40.83 -34.50 7.42
CA PHE A 816 -42.11 -35.10 7.78
C PHE A 816 -42.83 -35.43 6.48
N LYS A 817 -43.23 -36.68 6.31
CA LYS A 817 -44.05 -37.05 5.15
C LYS A 817 -45.38 -36.32 5.26
N ASP A 818 -46.06 -36.04 4.15
CA ASP A 818 -47.39 -35.40 4.15
C ASP A 818 -48.38 -36.09 5.10
N ARG A 819 -48.22 -37.41 5.29
CA ARG A 819 -49.01 -38.21 6.21
C ARG A 819 -48.73 -37.87 7.68
N ASP A 820 -47.48 -37.62 8.05
CA ASP A 820 -47.09 -37.26 9.42
C ASP A 820 -47.62 -35.88 9.79
N VAL A 821 -47.59 -34.93 8.82
CA VAL A 821 -48.17 -33.59 8.97
C VAL A 821 -49.69 -33.67 9.16
N LYS A 822 -50.39 -34.49 8.38
CA LYS A 822 -51.84 -34.72 8.55
C LYS A 822 -52.18 -35.32 9.90
N ILE A 823 -51.41 -36.31 10.37
CA ILE A 823 -51.57 -36.89 11.71
C ILE A 823 -51.35 -35.81 12.78
N LEU A 824 -50.29 -35.00 12.68
CA LEU A 824 -49.99 -33.92 13.63
C LEU A 824 -51.09 -32.84 13.68
N LYS A 825 -51.73 -32.49 12.55
CA LYS A 825 -52.87 -31.56 12.50
C LYS A 825 -54.12 -32.10 13.19
N LEU A 826 -54.42 -33.39 13.00
CA LEU A 826 -55.53 -34.03 13.72
C LEU A 826 -55.20 -34.17 15.21
N VAL A 827 -53.92 -34.38 15.53
CA VAL A 827 -53.45 -34.43 16.91
C VAL A 827 -53.60 -33.10 17.63
N SER A 828 -53.24 -31.99 16.98
CA SER A 828 -53.39 -30.63 17.51
C SER A 828 -54.86 -30.22 17.65
N SER A 829 -55.75 -30.81 16.84
CA SER A 829 -57.20 -30.62 16.90
C SER A 829 -57.90 -31.51 17.95
N GLY A 830 -57.16 -32.30 18.74
CA GLY A 830 -57.69 -33.06 19.86
C GLY A 830 -58.21 -34.48 19.54
N TYR A 831 -58.02 -34.99 18.32
CA TYR A 831 -58.60 -36.27 17.89
C TYR A 831 -57.95 -37.49 18.56
N THR A 832 -58.72 -38.43 19.11
CA THR A 832 -58.17 -39.70 19.65
C THR A 832 -57.54 -40.57 18.55
N ASN A 833 -56.74 -41.58 18.92
CA ASN A 833 -56.10 -42.47 17.94
C ASN A 833 -57.11 -43.23 17.07
N ALA A 834 -58.30 -43.56 17.60
CA ALA A 834 -59.38 -44.16 16.84
C ALA A 834 -59.97 -43.18 15.82
N GLN A 835 -60.22 -41.93 16.23
CA GLN A 835 -60.75 -40.90 15.33
C GLN A 835 -59.75 -40.49 14.24
N ILE A 836 -58.44 -40.49 14.54
CA ILE A 836 -57.38 -40.28 13.52
C ILE A 836 -57.35 -41.46 12.55
N ALA A 837 -57.53 -42.69 13.07
CA ALA A 837 -57.56 -43.90 12.26
C ALA A 837 -58.72 -43.85 11.25
N ASP A 838 -59.92 -43.48 11.72
CA ASP A 838 -61.10 -43.31 10.87
C ASP A 838 -60.92 -42.18 9.84
N ALA A 839 -60.41 -41.02 10.27
CA ALA A 839 -60.22 -39.86 9.40
C ALA A 839 -59.17 -40.06 8.28
N LEU A 840 -58.22 -40.98 8.49
CA LEU A 840 -57.13 -41.24 7.54
C LEU A 840 -57.18 -42.64 6.91
N PHE A 841 -58.30 -43.36 7.08
CA PHE A 841 -58.50 -44.73 6.60
C PHE A 841 -57.34 -45.67 7.02
N LEU A 842 -57.04 -45.67 8.31
CA LEU A 842 -55.96 -46.42 8.96
C LEU A 842 -56.52 -47.32 10.06
N SER A 843 -55.73 -48.28 10.54
CA SER A 843 -56.04 -48.98 11.80
C SER A 843 -55.54 -48.17 13.01
N PRO A 844 -56.19 -48.23 14.18
CA PRO A 844 -55.72 -47.56 15.40
C PRO A 844 -54.29 -47.94 15.80
N GLU A 845 -53.87 -49.18 15.49
CA GLU A 845 -52.52 -49.67 15.79
C GLU A 845 -51.48 -49.07 14.84
N SER A 846 -51.85 -48.83 13.56
CA SER A 846 -51.02 -48.09 12.62
C SER A 846 -50.82 -46.64 13.07
N VAL A 847 -51.87 -45.99 13.58
CA VAL A 847 -51.78 -44.61 14.12
C VAL A 847 -50.84 -44.54 15.33
N LYS A 848 -50.90 -45.51 16.25
CA LYS A 848 -49.94 -45.57 17.37
C LYS A 848 -48.49 -45.68 16.88
N LYS A 849 -48.24 -46.51 15.86
CA LYS A 849 -46.91 -46.67 15.27
C LYS A 849 -46.42 -45.38 14.62
N TYR A 850 -47.28 -44.70 13.85
CA TYR A 850 -46.94 -43.40 13.26
C TYR A 850 -46.66 -42.34 14.32
N LEU A 851 -47.47 -42.27 15.39
CA LEU A 851 -47.22 -41.33 16.48
C LEU A 851 -45.92 -41.61 17.23
N TYR A 852 -45.57 -42.89 17.41
CA TYR A 852 -44.29 -43.28 18.00
C TYR A 852 -43.11 -42.78 17.13
N ASP A 853 -43.17 -43.00 15.83
CA ASP A 853 -42.14 -42.53 14.89
C ASP A 853 -42.07 -40.99 14.87
N ILE A 854 -43.22 -40.30 14.86
CA ILE A 854 -43.31 -38.84 14.93
C ILE A 854 -42.70 -38.30 16.23
N PHE A 855 -42.93 -38.96 17.37
CA PHE A 855 -42.39 -38.54 18.66
C PHE A 855 -40.87 -38.72 18.73
N GLN A 856 -40.35 -39.84 18.21
CA GLN A 856 -38.91 -40.07 18.07
C GLN A 856 -38.28 -39.01 17.17
N ASN A 857 -38.92 -38.71 16.04
CA ASN A 857 -38.49 -37.73 15.07
C ASN A 857 -38.46 -36.29 15.66
N LEU A 858 -39.47 -35.94 16.45
CA LEU A 858 -39.53 -34.64 17.16
C LEU A 858 -38.69 -34.59 18.44
N GLY A 859 -38.10 -35.71 18.89
CA GLY A 859 -37.35 -35.79 20.14
C GLY A 859 -38.20 -35.60 21.40
N VAL A 860 -39.49 -35.94 21.35
CA VAL A 860 -40.47 -35.74 22.43
C VAL A 860 -41.02 -37.06 22.95
N LYS A 861 -41.59 -37.06 24.16
CA LYS A 861 -42.11 -38.28 24.81
C LYS A 861 -43.62 -38.34 24.91
N ASN A 862 -44.32 -37.24 24.64
CA ASN A 862 -45.76 -37.18 24.79
C ASN A 862 -46.40 -36.35 23.67
N ARG A 863 -47.70 -36.59 23.52
CA ARG A 863 -48.54 -36.04 22.46
C ARG A 863 -48.63 -34.51 22.49
N MET A 864 -48.70 -33.92 23.68
CA MET A 864 -48.82 -32.47 23.84
C MET A 864 -47.52 -31.75 23.46
N ASN A 865 -46.38 -32.29 23.88
CA ASN A 865 -45.07 -31.78 23.52
C ASN A 865 -44.79 -31.93 22.02
N ALA A 866 -45.32 -32.96 21.37
CA ALA A 866 -45.23 -33.10 19.92
C ALA A 866 -45.95 -31.96 19.18
N VAL A 867 -47.13 -31.54 19.64
CA VAL A 867 -47.87 -30.41 19.05
C VAL A 867 -47.13 -29.10 19.25
N ILE A 868 -46.68 -28.83 20.48
CA ILE A 868 -45.92 -27.61 20.79
C ILE A 868 -44.66 -27.55 19.91
N LYS A 869 -43.91 -28.65 19.86
CA LYS A 869 -42.66 -28.70 19.09
C LYS A 869 -42.91 -28.57 17.59
N ALA A 870 -43.97 -29.19 17.07
CA ALA A 870 -44.35 -29.09 15.66
C ALA A 870 -44.80 -27.68 15.24
N LYS A 871 -45.40 -26.90 16.16
CA LYS A 871 -45.71 -25.47 15.95
C LYS A 871 -44.46 -24.59 15.99
N GLU A 872 -43.56 -24.81 16.95
CA GLU A 872 -42.28 -24.08 17.06
C GLU A 872 -41.42 -24.18 15.79
N ILE A 873 -41.42 -25.35 15.14
CA ILE A 873 -40.62 -25.60 13.93
C ILE A 873 -41.40 -25.37 12.62
N GLY A 874 -42.64 -24.86 12.70
CA GLY A 874 -43.44 -24.48 11.53
C GLY A 874 -44.03 -25.63 10.71
N VAL A 875 -44.10 -26.85 11.25
CA VAL A 875 -44.65 -28.03 10.54
C VAL A 875 -46.19 -28.02 10.54
N ILE A 876 -46.80 -27.45 11.57
CA ILE A 876 -48.25 -27.18 11.67
C ILE A 876 -48.48 -25.78 12.24
N GLN A 877 -49.62 -25.18 11.92
CA GLN A 877 -50.03 -23.86 12.42
C GLN A 877 -50.64 -23.94 13.83
#